data_AF-A0A3L6NSR1-F1
#
_entry.id   AF-A0A3L6NSR1-F1
#
_cell.length_a   1.000
_cell.length_b   1.000
_cell.length_c   1.000
_cell.angle_alpha   90.00
_cell.angle_beta   90.00
_cell.angle_gamma   90.00
#
_symmetry.space_group_name_H-M   'P 1'
#
loop_
_entity.id
_entity.type
_entity.pdbx_description
1 polymer ?
#
loop_
_entity_poly.entity_id
_entity_poly.type
_entity_poly.pdbx_seq_one_letter_code
_entity_poly.pdbx_strand_id
1 'polypeptide(L)'
;MPPTSTSTLPGYVTIRDILDGKVANGALVNVLGLVSDFRDAIQTRKTDCKCQVRLFDSSVDDDGSIAFDIFRPKENLPNPSSGDVMLIRQARVQSYASGGPSLLSNYNTKISQYKASKIPRNPGEASCALCPPSGPKDTPPGDKENAFVSAMYHSIDKSRLPNEEMFETMVVASRNVKDKFKLLQDVQEGCFCDIVAQVVRPPHDGGDKMTLWVSDYTENPFFHNFSIDFDESSIGRDGDPFGYTDKFTMAAKPSGWPGPFGKRCIQITCWEPHVTAIRDQDIGTLAWVLIKNLQIKLGHSGANLEGFLREDRESHGPKIGIRMVDSNPDSENFDPRAKEALQRKREYERLRQGQAREIKEALRAGQKRKHGVESKSEPKKGNSRSRRSEKRSKSKANKQGEGREPTEQGVVPVVDLNIRVKCENEDKPASLIAEITKLVQHETTIDDGLVKLPLPFVNLNYRANVRVVDFSPSNLADFACPKKESEYDDLSDDGEESLSNSETEAEDGQPIQRTLDDFSKVRNWEWRFFLELEDAAVAEKHKKQRLWVAVDNQSAQLLTGLDACNLRRDKQALVTLRDKMFTLWGNLEEKKVAAQEAARKEKPPVDSDDEDQRLPEPKNFGKAQLTNRAFPCCVKQYGIKVAEPEPSQANAGNGKRWQRMFQLFGARIVGE
;
A
#
# COMPACT_ATOMS: atom_id res chain seq x y z
N MET A 1 -27.72 52.82 -19.27
CA MET A 1 -28.21 51.95 -18.19
C MET A 1 -29.19 50.96 -18.81
N PRO A 2 -28.94 49.65 -18.78
CA PRO A 2 -29.94 48.68 -19.22
C PRO A 2 -31.00 48.51 -18.12
N PRO A 3 -32.26 48.20 -18.47
CA PRO A 3 -33.37 48.20 -17.52
C PRO A 3 -33.28 47.03 -16.53
N THR A 4 -33.07 47.34 -15.26
CA THR A 4 -32.96 46.40 -14.13
C THR A 4 -34.32 46.10 -13.50
N SER A 5 -35.22 45.46 -14.22
CA SER A 5 -36.39 44.85 -13.59
C SER A 5 -36.79 43.57 -14.30
N THR A 6 -36.09 42.47 -14.00
CA THR A 6 -36.62 41.12 -14.20
C THR A 6 -37.78 40.94 -13.22
N SER A 7 -39.01 41.07 -13.71
CA SER A 7 -40.20 40.78 -12.89
C SER A 7 -40.19 39.29 -12.55
N THR A 8 -40.01 38.97 -11.28
CA THR A 8 -40.11 37.61 -10.76
C THR A 8 -41.52 37.34 -10.25
N LEU A 9 -42.04 36.15 -10.51
CA LEU A 9 -43.32 35.72 -9.94
C LEU A 9 -43.16 35.62 -8.40
N PRO A 10 -44.09 36.14 -7.59
CA PRO A 10 -43.97 36.07 -6.14
C PRO A 10 -43.79 34.63 -5.65
N GLY A 11 -42.77 34.40 -4.82
CA GLY A 11 -42.43 33.07 -4.30
C GLY A 11 -41.55 32.21 -5.22
N TYR A 12 -41.10 32.76 -6.37
CA TYR A 12 -40.12 32.12 -7.26
C TYR A 12 -38.77 32.81 -7.15
N VAL A 13 -37.70 32.03 -7.30
CA VAL A 13 -36.32 32.49 -7.27
C VAL A 13 -35.73 32.41 -8.67
N THR A 14 -34.94 33.42 -9.05
CA THR A 14 -34.22 33.40 -10.33
C THR A 14 -33.10 32.37 -10.31
N ILE A 15 -32.75 31.86 -11.50
CA ILE A 15 -31.63 30.90 -11.60
C ILE A 15 -30.31 31.57 -11.21
N ARG A 16 -30.10 32.85 -11.58
CA ARG A 16 -28.91 33.60 -11.18
C ARG A 16 -28.76 33.74 -9.67
N ASP A 17 -29.83 34.02 -8.93
CA ASP A 17 -29.74 34.12 -7.46
C ASP A 17 -29.29 32.81 -6.80
N ILE A 18 -29.65 31.66 -7.38
CA ILE A 18 -29.19 30.35 -6.91
C ILE A 18 -27.71 30.14 -7.25
N LEU A 19 -27.30 30.46 -8.49
CA LEU A 19 -25.92 30.31 -8.95
C LEU A 19 -24.95 31.25 -8.19
N ASP A 20 -25.40 32.46 -7.84
CA ASP A 20 -24.66 33.45 -7.05
C ASP A 20 -24.59 33.11 -5.55
N GLY A 21 -25.20 32.00 -5.12
CA GLY A 21 -25.19 31.57 -3.72
C GLY A 21 -26.07 32.39 -2.78
N LYS A 22 -27.02 33.17 -3.30
CA LYS A 22 -27.98 33.94 -2.46
C LYS A 22 -29.02 33.04 -1.80
N VAL A 23 -29.15 31.79 -2.26
CA VAL A 23 -29.99 30.76 -1.66
C VAL A 23 -29.13 29.76 -0.92
N ALA A 24 -29.47 29.50 0.35
CA ALA A 24 -28.75 28.55 1.18
C ALA A 24 -28.84 27.11 0.65
N ASN A 25 -27.75 26.36 0.78
CA ASN A 25 -27.74 24.93 0.53
C ASN A 25 -28.79 24.22 1.40
N GLY A 26 -29.59 23.33 0.80
CA GLY A 26 -30.68 22.63 1.44
C GLY A 26 -32.02 23.37 1.43
N ALA A 27 -32.08 24.64 1.03
CA ALA A 27 -33.34 25.39 0.95
C ALA A 27 -34.28 24.81 -0.11
N LEU A 28 -35.59 24.93 0.13
CA LEU A 28 -36.63 24.56 -0.84
C LEU A 28 -37.06 25.80 -1.63
N VAL A 29 -36.95 25.74 -2.95
CA VAL A 29 -37.23 26.85 -3.86
C VAL A 29 -38.26 26.47 -4.92
N ASN A 30 -38.91 27.50 -5.47
CA ASN A 30 -39.69 27.39 -6.69
C ASN A 30 -38.93 28.11 -7.81
N VAL A 31 -38.76 27.43 -8.95
CA VAL A 31 -37.94 27.88 -10.07
C VAL A 31 -38.71 27.65 -11.36
N LEU A 32 -38.50 28.54 -12.33
CA LEU A 32 -39.08 28.45 -13.66
C LEU A 32 -37.95 28.64 -14.67
N GLY A 33 -37.87 27.80 -15.70
CA GLY A 33 -36.86 27.93 -16.76
C GLY A 33 -37.18 27.17 -18.04
N LEU A 34 -36.47 27.52 -19.11
CA LEU A 34 -36.50 26.81 -20.39
C LEU A 34 -35.53 25.64 -20.37
N VAL A 35 -35.94 24.53 -20.97
CA VAL A 35 -35.13 23.33 -21.11
C VAL A 35 -34.12 23.51 -22.24
N SER A 36 -32.83 23.43 -21.90
CA SER A 36 -31.73 23.46 -22.87
C SER A 36 -31.09 22.09 -23.11
N ASP A 37 -31.16 21.18 -22.13
CA ASP A 37 -30.52 19.86 -22.18
C ASP A 37 -31.31 18.87 -21.32
N PHE A 38 -31.34 17.60 -21.73
CA PHE A 38 -31.99 16.51 -21.03
C PHE A 38 -31.15 15.23 -21.10
N ARG A 39 -30.90 14.65 -19.94
CA ARG A 39 -30.34 13.30 -19.80
C ARG A 39 -31.42 12.35 -19.36
N ASP A 40 -31.61 11.30 -20.16
CA ASP A 40 -32.70 10.34 -19.99
C ASP A 40 -32.54 9.48 -18.72
N ALA A 41 -33.59 8.75 -18.39
CA ALA A 41 -33.71 7.91 -17.21
C ALA A 41 -32.60 6.84 -17.13
N ILE A 42 -31.79 6.91 -16.09
CA ILE A 42 -30.81 5.91 -15.69
C ILE A 42 -31.31 5.20 -14.43
N GLN A 43 -31.28 3.86 -14.43
CA GLN A 43 -31.66 3.07 -13.26
C GLN A 43 -30.70 3.36 -12.10
N THR A 44 -31.24 3.73 -10.93
CA THR A 44 -30.42 3.87 -9.72
C THR A 44 -30.29 2.51 -9.00
N ARG A 45 -29.46 2.44 -7.94
CA ARG A 45 -29.33 1.22 -7.12
C ARG A 45 -30.64 0.80 -6.44
N LYS A 46 -31.64 1.68 -6.37
CA LYS A 46 -32.94 1.45 -5.73
C LYS A 46 -34.05 1.36 -6.78
N THR A 47 -35.30 1.49 -6.35
CA THR A 47 -36.51 1.46 -7.19
C THR A 47 -36.63 2.65 -8.13
N ASP A 48 -36.03 3.80 -7.79
CA ASP A 48 -36.17 5.02 -8.59
C ASP A 48 -35.17 5.06 -9.76
N CYS A 49 -35.58 5.73 -10.83
CA CYS A 49 -34.70 6.15 -11.91
C CYS A 49 -34.28 7.61 -11.69
N LYS A 50 -33.10 7.96 -12.22
CA LYS A 50 -32.59 9.33 -12.25
C LYS A 50 -32.66 9.87 -13.66
N CYS A 51 -33.24 11.04 -13.87
CA CYS A 51 -32.99 11.87 -15.07
C CYS A 51 -32.44 13.24 -14.64
N GLN A 52 -31.85 13.98 -15.58
CA GLN A 52 -31.33 15.32 -15.32
C GLN A 52 -31.80 16.28 -16.41
N VAL A 53 -32.32 17.44 -16.02
CA VAL A 53 -32.73 18.52 -16.92
C VAL A 53 -31.83 19.73 -16.67
N ARG A 54 -31.39 20.43 -17.71
CA ARG A 54 -30.77 21.76 -17.55
C ARG A 54 -31.73 22.86 -17.94
N LEU A 55 -31.75 23.89 -17.10
CA LEU A 55 -32.68 25.00 -17.20
C LEU A 55 -31.93 26.33 -17.21
N PHE A 56 -32.46 27.30 -17.96
CA PHE A 56 -32.05 28.70 -17.89
C PHE A 56 -33.28 29.61 -17.94
N ASP A 57 -33.13 30.84 -17.44
CA ASP A 57 -34.16 31.87 -17.45
C ASP A 57 -33.55 33.19 -17.98
N SER A 58 -34.30 34.29 -17.95
CA SER A 58 -33.81 35.60 -18.39
C SER A 58 -32.77 36.23 -17.45
N SER A 59 -32.51 35.63 -16.28
CA SER A 59 -31.58 36.19 -15.29
C SER A 59 -30.13 35.82 -15.55
N VAL A 60 -29.87 34.77 -16.32
CA VAL A 60 -28.53 34.22 -16.59
C VAL A 60 -28.03 34.61 -17.98
N ASP A 61 -26.72 34.84 -18.10
CA ASP A 61 -26.08 35.16 -19.38
C ASP A 61 -25.94 33.89 -20.26
N ASP A 62 -25.36 34.03 -21.46
CA ASP A 62 -25.34 33.03 -22.52
C ASP A 62 -24.83 31.63 -22.08
N ASP A 63 -23.90 31.56 -21.13
CA ASP A 63 -23.35 30.30 -20.62
C ASP A 63 -24.00 29.78 -19.32
N GLY A 64 -24.87 30.57 -18.69
CA GLY A 64 -25.46 30.22 -17.40
C GLY A 64 -26.62 29.22 -17.53
N SER A 65 -26.59 28.14 -16.76
CA SER A 65 -27.72 27.19 -16.60
C SER A 65 -27.60 26.45 -15.27
N ILE A 66 -28.73 25.98 -14.76
CA ILE A 66 -28.78 25.14 -13.55
C ILE A 66 -29.20 23.72 -13.90
N ALA A 67 -28.51 22.75 -13.30
CA ALA A 67 -28.88 21.34 -13.39
C ALA A 67 -29.97 21.02 -12.37
N PHE A 68 -30.98 20.24 -12.80
CA PHE A 68 -32.03 19.70 -11.96
C PHE A 68 -32.03 18.18 -12.04
N ASP A 69 -31.62 17.53 -10.95
CA ASP A 69 -31.61 16.08 -10.80
C ASP A 69 -32.96 15.58 -10.27
N ILE A 70 -33.60 14.67 -11.01
CA ILE A 70 -34.93 14.14 -10.70
C ILE A 70 -34.83 12.65 -10.40
N PHE A 71 -35.35 12.24 -9.24
CA PHE A 71 -35.41 10.86 -8.77
C PHE A 71 -36.87 10.45 -8.59
N ARG A 72 -37.37 9.62 -9.49
CA ARG A 72 -38.75 9.08 -9.49
C ARG A 72 -38.78 7.70 -10.16
N PRO A 73 -39.84 6.89 -9.95
CA PRO A 73 -40.10 5.71 -10.79
C PRO A 73 -40.14 6.09 -12.27
N LYS A 74 -39.73 5.17 -13.15
CA LYS A 74 -39.51 5.45 -14.58
C LYS A 74 -40.75 6.03 -15.27
N GLU A 75 -41.92 5.53 -14.92
CA GLU A 75 -43.22 5.97 -15.42
C GLU A 75 -43.61 7.39 -14.96
N ASN A 76 -42.97 7.90 -13.90
CA ASN A 76 -43.27 9.19 -13.28
C ASN A 76 -42.25 10.30 -13.63
N LEU A 77 -41.28 10.00 -14.50
CA LEU A 77 -40.26 10.96 -14.94
C LEU A 77 -40.81 11.86 -16.05
N PRO A 78 -40.41 13.14 -16.09
CA PRO A 78 -40.77 14.03 -17.19
C PRO A 78 -40.01 13.66 -18.47
N ASN A 79 -40.60 14.02 -19.62
CA ASN A 79 -40.00 13.85 -20.94
C ASN A 79 -40.01 15.20 -21.69
N PRO A 80 -39.05 16.10 -21.38
CA PRO A 80 -38.98 17.42 -22.00
C PRO A 80 -38.38 17.41 -23.40
N SER A 81 -38.84 18.34 -24.23
CA SER A 81 -38.25 18.68 -25.53
C SER A 81 -37.42 19.97 -25.43
N SER A 82 -36.55 20.22 -26.41
CA SER A 82 -35.80 21.49 -26.50
C SER A 82 -36.73 22.69 -26.44
N GLY A 83 -36.44 23.63 -25.55
CA GLY A 83 -37.21 24.87 -25.36
C GLY A 83 -38.51 24.73 -24.58
N ASP A 84 -38.91 23.53 -24.15
CA ASP A 84 -40.05 23.36 -23.25
C ASP A 84 -39.83 24.17 -21.96
N VAL A 85 -40.91 24.65 -21.35
CA VAL A 85 -40.82 25.39 -20.09
C VAL A 85 -41.13 24.45 -18.93
N MET A 86 -40.27 24.44 -17.91
CA MET A 86 -40.50 23.72 -16.66
C MET A 86 -40.74 24.68 -15.50
N LEU A 87 -41.88 24.52 -14.85
CA LEU A 87 -42.24 25.13 -13.57
C LEU A 87 -42.03 24.11 -12.46
N ILE A 88 -41.06 24.37 -11.59
CA ILE A 88 -40.65 23.48 -10.50
C ILE A 88 -41.00 24.14 -9.18
N ARG A 89 -41.72 23.41 -8.32
CA ARG A 89 -42.06 23.86 -6.96
C ARG A 89 -41.43 22.93 -5.93
N GLN A 90 -40.92 23.51 -4.84
CA GLN A 90 -40.28 22.78 -3.74
C GLN A 90 -39.09 21.90 -4.18
N ALA A 91 -38.24 22.38 -5.09
CA ALA A 91 -36.96 21.74 -5.37
C ALA A 91 -35.95 22.09 -4.28
N ARG A 92 -35.10 21.14 -3.90
CA ARG A 92 -34.05 21.37 -2.91
C ARG A 92 -32.79 21.89 -3.60
N VAL A 93 -32.24 23.00 -3.13
CA VAL A 93 -30.92 23.50 -3.57
C VAL A 93 -29.84 22.62 -2.96
N GLN A 94 -28.84 22.23 -3.75
CA GLN A 94 -27.67 21.48 -3.30
C GLN A 94 -26.37 22.00 -3.97
N SER A 95 -25.24 21.79 -3.32
CA SER A 95 -23.89 22.00 -3.90
C SER A 95 -23.01 20.82 -3.52
N TYR A 96 -22.24 20.29 -4.49
CA TYR A 96 -21.33 19.15 -4.30
C TYR A 96 -19.88 19.66 -4.41
N ALA A 97 -18.94 19.03 -3.71
CA ALA A 97 -17.59 19.56 -3.43
C ALA A 97 -16.73 19.99 -4.65
N SER A 98 -17.14 19.67 -5.88
CA SER A 98 -16.48 20.09 -7.13
C SER A 98 -17.45 20.60 -8.21
N GLY A 99 -18.72 20.84 -7.87
CA GLY A 99 -19.76 21.26 -8.81
C GLY A 99 -20.60 22.39 -8.23
N GLY A 100 -20.82 23.45 -9.02
CA GLY A 100 -21.63 24.59 -8.62
C GLY A 100 -23.07 24.24 -8.18
N PRO A 101 -23.87 25.23 -7.75
CA PRO A 101 -25.23 25.01 -7.26
C PRO A 101 -26.11 24.23 -8.26
N SER A 102 -26.92 23.30 -7.75
CA SER A 102 -27.88 22.51 -8.53
C SER A 102 -29.19 22.30 -7.75
N LEU A 103 -30.21 21.80 -8.45
CA LEU A 103 -31.51 21.47 -7.89
C LEU A 103 -31.67 19.96 -7.78
N LEU A 104 -32.36 19.51 -6.73
CA LEU A 104 -32.66 18.12 -6.46
C LEU A 104 -34.15 17.93 -6.16
N SER A 105 -34.77 16.94 -6.80
CA SER A 105 -36.13 16.54 -6.47
C SER A 105 -36.20 15.86 -5.11
N ASN A 106 -37.26 16.12 -4.34
CA ASN A 106 -37.59 15.45 -3.09
C ASN A 106 -39.07 15.02 -3.09
N TYR A 107 -39.53 14.46 -1.97
CA TYR A 107 -40.89 13.93 -1.83
C TYR A 107 -42.00 14.97 -2.11
N ASN A 108 -41.73 16.27 -1.88
CA ASN A 108 -42.65 17.38 -2.07
C ASN A 108 -42.47 18.10 -3.41
N THR A 109 -41.47 17.74 -4.21
CA THR A 109 -41.19 18.44 -5.47
C THR A 109 -42.28 18.17 -6.50
N LYS A 110 -42.85 19.25 -7.03
CA LYS A 110 -43.88 19.23 -8.08
C LYS A 110 -43.32 19.83 -9.36
N ILE A 111 -43.58 19.17 -10.48
CA ILE A 111 -43.07 19.54 -11.80
C ILE A 111 -44.25 19.75 -12.74
N SER A 112 -44.28 20.90 -13.43
CA SER A 112 -45.26 21.19 -14.47
C SER A 112 -44.52 21.60 -15.74
N GLN A 113 -44.79 20.91 -16.84
CA GLN A 113 -44.10 21.08 -18.13
C GLN A 113 -45.06 21.71 -19.14
N TYR A 114 -44.59 22.67 -19.91
CA TYR A 114 -45.33 23.31 -20.99
C TYR A 114 -44.64 23.07 -22.33
N LYS A 115 -45.40 22.66 -23.35
CA LYS A 115 -44.88 22.47 -24.71
C LYS A 115 -44.58 23.79 -25.39
N ALA A 116 -43.32 24.00 -25.74
CA ALA A 116 -42.79 25.23 -26.34
C ALA A 116 -43.62 25.70 -27.55
N SER A 117 -43.99 24.77 -28.43
CA SER A 117 -44.74 25.04 -29.67
C SER A 117 -46.20 25.47 -29.46
N LYS A 118 -46.75 25.28 -28.26
CA LYS A 118 -48.14 25.59 -27.93
C LYS A 118 -48.29 26.83 -27.04
N ILE A 119 -47.21 27.43 -26.55
CA ILE A 119 -47.28 28.60 -25.65
C ILE A 119 -47.71 29.84 -26.46
N PRO A 120 -48.93 30.39 -26.23
CA PRO A 120 -49.42 31.54 -26.97
C PRO A 120 -48.66 32.81 -26.59
N ARG A 121 -48.72 33.86 -27.42
CA ARG A 121 -48.26 35.20 -27.02
C ARG A 121 -49.27 35.86 -26.10
N ASN A 122 -48.80 36.70 -25.19
CA ASN A 122 -49.68 37.55 -24.37
C ASN A 122 -50.69 38.29 -25.26
N PRO A 123 -51.99 38.30 -24.90
CA PRO A 123 -52.57 37.95 -23.59
C PRO A 123 -53.00 36.48 -23.41
N GLY A 124 -52.65 35.57 -24.33
CA GLY A 124 -53.02 34.16 -24.20
C GLY A 124 -52.38 33.47 -22.99
N GLU A 125 -53.13 32.64 -22.28
CA GLU A 125 -52.64 31.88 -21.13
C GLU A 125 -51.88 30.62 -21.56
N ALA A 126 -50.79 30.29 -20.85
CA ALA A 126 -50.00 29.09 -21.15
C ALA A 126 -50.69 27.77 -20.75
N SER A 127 -51.87 27.81 -20.13
CA SER A 127 -52.62 26.62 -19.69
C SER A 127 -52.92 25.65 -20.84
N CYS A 128 -53.10 26.14 -22.07
CA CYS A 128 -53.30 25.32 -23.27
C CYS A 128 -52.04 24.55 -23.72
N ALA A 129 -50.85 24.97 -23.25
CA ALA A 129 -49.57 24.33 -23.54
C ALA A 129 -49.15 23.32 -22.47
N LEU A 130 -49.89 23.23 -21.35
CA LEU A 130 -49.55 22.38 -20.22
C LEU A 130 -49.64 20.88 -20.59
N CYS A 131 -48.55 20.16 -20.35
CA CYS A 131 -48.49 18.70 -20.48
C CYS A 131 -49.28 18.01 -19.36
N PRO A 132 -49.75 16.77 -19.59
CA PRO A 132 -50.27 15.93 -18.52
C PRO A 132 -49.23 15.78 -17.38
N PRO A 133 -49.68 15.73 -16.10
CA PRO A 133 -48.81 15.49 -14.96
C PRO A 133 -47.95 14.23 -15.16
N SER A 134 -46.63 14.36 -14.97
CA SER A 134 -45.73 13.21 -15.09
C SER A 134 -45.84 12.28 -13.88
N GLY A 135 -46.05 12.81 -12.68
CA GLY A 135 -46.25 12.01 -11.47
C GLY A 135 -47.56 12.33 -10.74
N PRO A 136 -48.03 11.43 -9.84
CA PRO A 136 -49.31 11.55 -9.15
C PRO A 136 -49.40 12.76 -8.20
N LYS A 137 -48.27 13.38 -7.85
CA LYS A 137 -48.20 14.56 -6.96
C LYS A 137 -48.08 15.90 -7.70
N ASP A 138 -47.91 15.85 -9.01
CA ASP A 138 -47.75 17.06 -9.83
C ASP A 138 -49.13 17.72 -9.97
N THR A 139 -49.36 18.78 -9.19
CA THR A 139 -50.61 19.55 -9.27
C THR A 139 -50.54 20.57 -10.41
N PRO A 140 -51.65 20.90 -11.08
CA PRO A 140 -51.62 21.91 -12.13
C PRO A 140 -51.21 23.30 -11.58
N PRO A 141 -50.59 24.16 -12.42
CA PRO A 141 -50.31 25.55 -12.07
C PRO A 141 -51.56 26.43 -12.07
N GLY A 142 -51.58 27.47 -11.24
CA GLY A 142 -52.67 28.45 -11.16
C GLY A 142 -52.59 29.55 -12.23
N ASP A 143 -53.64 30.37 -12.34
CA ASP A 143 -53.78 31.38 -13.42
C ASP A 143 -52.61 32.37 -13.46
N LYS A 144 -52.11 32.82 -12.30
CA LYS A 144 -50.95 33.71 -12.21
C LYS A 144 -49.66 33.05 -12.73
N GLU A 145 -49.47 31.76 -12.45
CA GLU A 145 -48.32 31.00 -12.95
C GLU A 145 -48.44 30.84 -14.48
N ASN A 146 -49.63 30.51 -14.99
CA ASN A 146 -49.89 30.34 -16.43
C ASN A 146 -49.70 31.64 -17.22
N ALA A 147 -50.15 32.78 -16.69
CA ALA A 147 -49.93 34.09 -17.31
C ALA A 147 -48.43 34.45 -17.32
N PHE A 148 -47.71 34.16 -16.24
CA PHE A 148 -46.28 34.45 -16.14
C PHE A 148 -45.45 33.58 -17.10
N VAL A 149 -45.79 32.31 -17.27
CA VAL A 149 -45.12 31.41 -18.23
C VAL A 149 -45.21 31.95 -19.65
N SER A 150 -46.39 32.42 -20.07
CA SER A 150 -46.61 33.04 -21.39
C SER A 150 -45.74 34.28 -21.58
N ALA A 151 -45.71 35.18 -20.59
CA ALA A 151 -44.89 36.39 -20.62
C ALA A 151 -43.38 36.08 -20.66
N MET A 152 -42.92 35.17 -19.80
CA MET A 152 -41.51 34.81 -19.66
C MET A 152 -40.99 34.13 -20.94
N TYR A 153 -41.73 33.15 -21.47
CA TYR A 153 -41.30 32.39 -22.64
C TYR A 153 -41.05 33.27 -23.87
N HIS A 154 -41.90 34.27 -24.12
CA HIS A 154 -41.71 35.20 -25.25
C HIS A 154 -40.68 36.30 -24.99
N SER A 155 -40.27 36.53 -23.74
CA SER A 155 -39.25 37.51 -23.38
C SER A 155 -37.80 36.97 -23.47
N ILE A 156 -37.62 35.66 -23.35
CA ILE A 156 -36.31 35.01 -23.35
C ILE A 156 -35.78 34.80 -24.78
N ASP A 157 -34.49 35.09 -24.96
CA ASP A 157 -33.75 34.76 -26.17
C ASP A 157 -33.57 33.24 -26.30
N LYS A 158 -33.94 32.72 -27.47
CA LYS A 158 -33.96 31.29 -27.81
C LYS A 158 -32.80 30.90 -28.71
N SER A 159 -31.93 31.84 -29.07
CA SER A 159 -30.75 31.62 -29.92
C SER A 159 -29.84 30.49 -29.42
N ARG A 160 -29.78 30.30 -28.09
CA ARG A 160 -28.97 29.27 -27.41
C ARG A 160 -29.62 27.89 -27.29
N LEU A 161 -30.87 27.71 -27.73
CA LEU A 161 -31.51 26.40 -27.68
C LEU A 161 -30.94 25.49 -28.76
N PRO A 162 -30.59 24.23 -28.45
CA PRO A 162 -30.22 23.28 -29.48
C PRO A 162 -31.43 23.04 -30.40
N ASN A 163 -31.16 22.81 -31.68
CA ASN A 163 -32.20 22.35 -32.60
C ASN A 163 -32.69 20.94 -32.18
N GLU A 164 -33.84 20.52 -32.71
CA GLU A 164 -34.50 19.28 -32.30
C GLU A 164 -33.63 18.03 -32.54
N GLU A 165 -32.91 17.97 -33.67
CA GLU A 165 -32.02 16.87 -34.02
C GLU A 165 -30.79 16.77 -33.08
N MET A 166 -30.18 17.92 -32.75
CA MET A 166 -29.08 18.00 -31.78
C MET A 166 -29.56 17.59 -30.39
N PHE A 167 -30.73 18.06 -29.97
CA PHE A 167 -31.32 17.70 -28.68
C PHE A 167 -31.61 16.19 -28.60
N GLU A 168 -32.21 15.60 -29.63
CA GLU A 168 -32.42 14.14 -29.70
C GLU A 168 -31.10 13.37 -29.64
N THR A 169 -30.07 13.85 -30.33
CA THR A 169 -28.73 13.25 -30.30
C THR A 169 -28.14 13.27 -28.88
N MET A 170 -28.27 14.40 -28.17
CA MET A 170 -27.85 14.54 -26.77
C MET A 170 -28.60 13.56 -25.85
N VAL A 171 -29.91 13.43 -26.02
CA VAL A 171 -30.75 12.50 -25.25
C VAL A 171 -30.35 11.05 -25.52
N VAL A 172 -30.17 10.66 -26.78
CA VAL A 172 -29.73 9.29 -27.15
C VAL A 172 -28.33 8.98 -26.62
N ALA A 173 -27.40 9.93 -26.70
CA ALA A 173 -26.06 9.78 -26.16
C ALA A 173 -26.08 9.55 -24.63
N SER A 174 -27.01 10.20 -23.91
CA SER A 174 -27.15 10.02 -22.46
C SER A 174 -27.58 8.61 -22.03
N ARG A 175 -28.24 7.84 -22.91
CA ARG A 175 -28.64 6.44 -22.65
C ARG A 175 -27.47 5.46 -22.68
N ASN A 176 -26.41 5.81 -23.41
CA ASN A 176 -25.25 4.94 -23.64
C ASN A 176 -24.11 5.21 -22.65
N VAL A 177 -24.38 5.08 -21.34
CA VAL A 177 -23.32 5.02 -20.33
C VAL A 177 -22.63 3.66 -20.41
N LYS A 178 -21.84 3.45 -21.47
CA LYS A 178 -20.93 2.30 -21.53
C LYS A 178 -19.85 2.47 -20.47
N ASP A 179 -19.45 1.37 -19.85
CA ASP A 179 -18.22 1.35 -19.09
C ASP A 179 -17.07 1.72 -20.03
N LYS A 180 -16.44 2.88 -19.77
CA LYS A 180 -15.33 3.41 -20.55
C LYS A 180 -13.99 2.97 -19.98
N PHE A 181 -13.98 2.25 -18.85
CA PHE A 181 -12.75 1.87 -18.20
C PHE A 181 -11.91 0.95 -19.09
N LYS A 182 -10.61 1.23 -19.18
CA LYS A 182 -9.63 0.41 -19.87
C LYS A 182 -8.33 0.34 -19.08
N LEU A 183 -7.65 -0.81 -19.16
CA LEU A 183 -6.24 -0.91 -18.80
C LEU A 183 -5.38 -0.27 -19.90
N LEU A 184 -4.17 0.16 -19.57
CA LEU A 184 -3.30 0.80 -20.55
C LEU A 184 -2.87 -0.14 -21.69
N GLN A 185 -2.80 -1.46 -21.45
CA GLN A 185 -2.60 -2.45 -22.52
C GLN A 185 -3.73 -2.48 -23.57
N ASP A 186 -4.95 -2.06 -23.20
CA ASP A 186 -6.17 -2.17 -24.03
C ASP A 186 -6.55 -0.84 -24.70
N VAL A 187 -5.78 0.22 -24.49
CA VAL A 187 -6.01 1.52 -25.16
C VAL A 187 -5.56 1.46 -26.61
N GLN A 188 -6.35 2.11 -27.46
CA GLN A 188 -6.17 2.14 -28.90
C GLN A 188 -6.34 3.58 -29.40
N GLU A 189 -5.73 3.88 -30.54
CA GLU A 189 -5.90 5.18 -31.19
C GLU A 189 -7.39 5.49 -31.44
N GLY A 190 -7.78 6.74 -31.20
CA GLY A 190 -9.11 7.24 -31.51
C GLY A 190 -10.17 6.95 -30.46
N CYS A 191 -9.87 6.18 -29.41
CA CYS A 191 -10.83 5.91 -28.34
C CYS A 191 -10.83 6.98 -27.23
N PHE A 192 -11.95 7.04 -26.51
CA PHE A 192 -12.09 7.78 -25.25
C PHE A 192 -12.31 6.77 -24.13
N CYS A 193 -11.47 6.80 -23.10
CA CYS A 193 -11.51 5.84 -22.01
C CYS A 193 -11.33 6.47 -20.64
N ASP A 194 -11.71 5.72 -19.62
CA ASP A 194 -11.39 6.02 -18.22
C ASP A 194 -10.22 5.11 -17.80
N ILE A 195 -9.24 5.64 -17.05
CA ILE A 195 -8.07 4.86 -16.61
C ILE A 195 -7.77 5.14 -15.14
N VAL A 196 -7.16 4.16 -14.46
CA VAL A 196 -6.55 4.32 -13.13
C VAL A 196 -5.07 3.99 -13.26
N ALA A 197 -4.21 4.96 -12.93
CA ALA A 197 -2.77 4.84 -13.13
C ALA A 197 -1.99 5.64 -12.07
N GLN A 198 -0.76 5.22 -11.79
CA GLN A 198 0.17 5.92 -10.91
C GLN A 198 0.95 6.97 -11.72
N VAL A 199 1.12 8.15 -11.15
CA VAL A 199 2.01 9.19 -11.69
C VAL A 199 3.46 8.78 -11.43
N VAL A 200 4.22 8.50 -12.49
CA VAL A 200 5.59 7.93 -12.39
C VAL A 200 6.69 8.98 -12.50
N ARG A 201 6.34 10.22 -12.86
CA ARG A 201 7.22 11.39 -12.84
C ARG A 201 6.49 12.61 -12.29
N PRO A 202 7.21 13.57 -11.69
CA PRO A 202 6.62 14.85 -11.30
C PRO A 202 5.87 15.47 -12.49
N PRO A 203 4.64 15.97 -12.29
CA PRO A 203 3.94 16.72 -13.33
C PRO A 203 4.82 17.85 -13.86
N HIS A 204 4.87 17.98 -15.18
CA HIS A 204 5.57 19.08 -15.81
C HIS A 204 4.59 20.19 -16.15
N ASP A 205 4.71 21.31 -15.44
CA ASP A 205 3.88 22.50 -15.64
C ASP A 205 4.40 23.32 -16.82
N GLY A 206 3.60 23.35 -17.90
CA GLY A 206 3.85 24.17 -19.08
C GLY A 206 3.09 25.50 -19.06
N GLY A 207 2.42 25.86 -17.96
CA GLY A 207 1.57 27.04 -17.84
C GLY A 207 0.14 26.76 -18.28
N ASP A 208 -0.12 26.73 -19.60
CA ASP A 208 -1.44 26.52 -20.21
C ASP A 208 -1.88 25.06 -20.26
N LYS A 209 -0.91 24.16 -20.08
CA LYS A 209 -1.09 22.71 -20.04
C LYS A 209 -0.12 22.10 -19.04
N MET A 210 -0.47 20.92 -18.56
CA MET A 210 0.40 20.12 -17.70
C MET A 210 0.56 18.73 -18.28
N THR A 211 1.78 18.18 -18.27
CA THR A 211 2.03 16.82 -18.74
C THR A 211 2.37 15.88 -17.58
N LEU A 212 1.77 14.69 -17.63
CA LEU A 212 1.92 13.62 -16.64
C LEU A 212 2.46 12.38 -17.36
N TRP A 213 3.45 11.72 -16.76
CA TRP A 213 3.76 10.33 -17.14
C TRP A 213 3.05 9.41 -16.16
N VAL A 214 2.25 8.47 -16.67
CA VAL A 214 1.49 7.55 -15.83
C VAL A 214 1.65 6.09 -16.27
N SER A 215 1.45 5.17 -15.33
CA SER A 215 1.46 3.73 -15.58
C SER A 215 0.47 2.98 -14.68
N ASP A 216 -0.20 1.98 -15.23
CA ASP A 216 -0.93 0.93 -14.49
C ASP A 216 -0.15 -0.40 -14.46
N TYR A 217 1.12 -0.33 -14.86
CA TYR A 217 2.10 -1.41 -14.99
C TYR A 217 1.79 -2.46 -16.07
N THR A 218 0.78 -2.25 -16.93
CA THR A 218 0.54 -3.09 -18.12
C THR A 218 1.38 -2.63 -19.31
N GLU A 219 1.57 -3.50 -20.31
CA GLU A 219 2.42 -3.19 -21.48
C GLU A 219 1.57 -2.95 -22.73
N ASN A 220 1.87 -1.87 -23.46
CA ASN A 220 1.23 -1.56 -24.72
C ASN A 220 2.30 -1.37 -25.83
N PRO A 221 2.26 -2.12 -26.93
CA PRO A 221 3.25 -2.03 -28.02
C PRO A 221 3.40 -0.64 -28.64
N PHE A 222 2.40 0.23 -28.52
CA PHE A 222 2.41 1.57 -29.11
C PHE A 222 2.87 2.65 -28.13
N PHE A 223 3.35 2.31 -26.94
CA PHE A 223 3.93 3.27 -26.00
C PHE A 223 5.43 3.46 -26.23
N HIS A 224 5.91 4.60 -25.72
CA HIS A 224 7.34 4.89 -25.69
C HIS A 224 8.08 3.82 -24.88
N ASN A 225 9.15 3.27 -25.47
CA ASN A 225 9.98 2.26 -24.81
C ASN A 225 11.03 2.95 -23.94
N PHE A 226 10.89 2.87 -22.62
CA PHE A 226 11.92 3.35 -21.71
C PHE A 226 13.01 2.28 -21.54
N SER A 227 14.18 2.54 -22.12
CA SER A 227 15.35 1.67 -22.00
C SER A 227 15.86 1.63 -20.57
N ILE A 228 16.37 0.47 -20.19
CA ILE A 228 17.21 0.35 -19.02
C ILE A 228 18.58 0.87 -19.45
N ASP A 229 18.84 2.14 -19.19
CA ASP A 229 20.19 2.65 -19.28
C ASP A 229 20.93 2.07 -18.06
N PHE A 230 21.62 0.94 -18.26
CA PHE A 230 22.73 0.56 -17.40
C PHE A 230 23.78 1.64 -17.62
N ASP A 231 23.68 2.75 -16.88
CA ASP A 231 24.75 3.74 -16.88
C ASP A 231 26.01 3.00 -16.40
N GLU A 232 26.97 2.86 -17.32
CA GLU A 232 28.28 2.25 -17.11
C GLU A 232 29.02 2.89 -15.92
N SER A 233 28.60 4.10 -15.50
CA SER A 233 29.05 4.76 -14.27
C SER A 233 28.71 4.00 -12.98
N SER A 234 27.73 3.08 -13.01
CA SER A 234 27.35 2.23 -11.87
C SER A 234 28.22 0.97 -11.78
N ILE A 235 29.06 0.71 -12.79
CA ILE A 235 29.93 -0.46 -12.88
C ILE A 235 31.37 0.02 -13.13
N GLY A 236 31.91 0.76 -12.16
CA GLY A 236 33.34 0.83 -11.92
C GLY A 236 34.12 1.96 -12.60
N ARG A 237 34.64 2.83 -11.72
CA ARG A 237 35.81 3.72 -11.84
C ARG A 237 35.60 5.05 -12.57
N ASP A 238 35.41 6.11 -11.79
CA ASP A 238 36.54 7.00 -11.45
C ASP A 238 36.20 7.77 -10.17
N GLY A 239 36.83 7.40 -9.05
CA GLY A 239 36.60 8.00 -7.74
C GLY A 239 37.69 7.54 -6.80
N ASP A 240 38.29 8.47 -6.06
CA ASP A 240 39.43 8.16 -5.20
C ASP A 240 39.08 7.05 -4.19
N PRO A 241 40.03 6.15 -3.83
CA PRO A 241 39.76 5.04 -2.91
C PRO A 241 39.25 5.42 -1.51
N PHE A 242 39.12 6.72 -1.20
CA PHE A 242 38.73 7.25 0.10
C PHE A 242 37.51 8.19 0.06
N GLY A 243 36.85 8.40 -1.09
CA GLY A 243 35.54 9.05 -1.17
C GLY A 243 35.51 10.52 -0.75
N TYR A 244 36.57 11.28 -1.03
CA TYR A 244 36.63 12.70 -0.63
C TYR A 244 36.08 13.67 -1.68
N THR A 245 35.94 13.27 -2.95
CA THR A 245 35.56 14.20 -4.04
C THR A 245 34.05 14.35 -4.29
N ASP A 246 33.19 13.46 -3.79
CA ASP A 246 31.74 13.51 -4.01
C ASP A 246 31.03 14.67 -3.29
N LYS A 247 31.71 15.35 -2.36
CA LYS A 247 31.12 16.44 -1.56
C LYS A 247 31.15 17.80 -2.27
N PHE A 248 31.79 17.91 -3.44
CA PHE A 248 32.03 19.20 -4.10
C PHE A 248 31.45 19.36 -5.52
N THR A 249 30.78 18.34 -6.08
CA THR A 249 30.07 18.44 -7.36
C THR A 249 28.56 18.53 -7.16
N MET A 250 28.12 19.61 -6.50
CA MET A 250 26.70 20.04 -6.48
C MET A 250 26.31 20.68 -7.81
N ALA A 251 26.36 19.89 -8.88
CA ALA A 251 25.62 20.17 -10.11
C ALA A 251 24.75 18.94 -10.38
N ALA A 252 23.45 19.10 -10.12
CA ALA A 252 22.42 18.09 -10.34
C ALA A 252 22.53 17.52 -11.76
N LYS A 253 23.11 16.32 -11.89
CA LYS A 253 22.91 15.50 -13.08
C LYS A 253 21.43 15.11 -13.12
N PRO A 254 20.70 15.31 -14.23
CA PRO A 254 19.30 14.94 -14.31
C PRO A 254 19.17 13.44 -14.08
N SER A 255 18.37 13.08 -13.07
CA SER A 255 18.11 11.70 -12.66
C SER A 255 17.58 10.88 -13.82
N GLY A 256 18.15 9.70 -14.05
CA GLY A 256 17.64 8.71 -15.01
C GLY A 256 16.17 8.35 -14.77
N TRP A 257 15.53 7.74 -15.77
CA TRP A 257 14.13 7.31 -15.69
C TRP A 257 13.89 6.39 -14.47
N PRO A 258 12.99 6.75 -13.53
CA PRO A 258 12.82 6.00 -12.27
C PRO A 258 12.13 4.64 -12.46
N GLY A 259 11.53 4.39 -13.62
CA GLY A 259 10.68 3.23 -13.91
C GLY A 259 9.19 3.61 -13.98
N PRO A 260 8.31 2.71 -14.44
CA PRO A 260 8.59 1.37 -14.98
C PRO A 260 9.21 1.43 -16.38
N PHE A 261 10.12 0.51 -16.65
CA PHE A 261 10.84 0.37 -17.92
C PHE A 261 10.00 -0.37 -18.96
N GLY A 262 10.41 -0.30 -20.22
CA GLY A 262 9.68 -0.89 -21.33
C GLY A 262 8.56 0.03 -21.83
N LYS A 263 7.58 -0.56 -22.53
CA LYS A 263 6.43 0.14 -23.09
C LYS A 263 5.22 0.14 -22.14
N ARG A 264 5.44 0.61 -20.91
CA ARG A 264 4.45 0.55 -19.81
C ARG A 264 3.93 1.91 -19.34
N CYS A 265 4.42 2.99 -19.95
CA CYS A 265 4.06 4.34 -19.57
C CYS A 265 3.51 5.12 -20.75
N ILE A 266 2.47 5.92 -20.47
CA ILE A 266 1.87 6.84 -21.41
C ILE A 266 2.04 8.27 -20.90
N GLN A 267 2.31 9.21 -21.80
CA GLN A 267 2.27 10.63 -21.49
C GLN A 267 0.84 11.13 -21.64
N ILE A 268 0.36 11.88 -20.67
CA ILE A 268 -0.94 12.53 -20.69
C ILE A 268 -0.73 14.03 -20.67
N THR A 269 -1.33 14.73 -21.64
CA THR A 269 -1.38 16.20 -21.65
C THR A 269 -2.75 16.65 -21.18
N CYS A 270 -2.76 17.42 -20.09
CA CYS A 270 -3.95 18.01 -19.46
C CYS A 270 -4.03 19.50 -19.79
N TRP A 271 -5.22 19.99 -20.13
CA TRP A 271 -5.53 21.42 -20.27
C TRP A 271 -6.46 21.87 -19.14
N GLU A 272 -6.67 23.18 -19.01
CA GLU A 272 -7.72 23.69 -18.10
C GLU A 272 -9.10 23.09 -18.44
N PRO A 273 -9.98 22.84 -17.44
CA PRO A 273 -9.83 23.13 -16.00
C PRO A 273 -9.02 22.08 -15.21
N HIS A 274 -8.49 21.05 -15.87
CA HIS A 274 -7.82 19.92 -15.21
C HIS A 274 -6.46 20.29 -14.63
N VAL A 275 -5.78 21.26 -15.24
CA VAL A 275 -4.50 21.81 -14.73
C VAL A 275 -4.68 22.42 -13.35
N THR A 276 -5.71 23.25 -13.17
CA THR A 276 -6.09 23.78 -11.85
C THR A 276 -6.38 22.66 -10.85
N ALA A 277 -7.15 21.64 -11.25
CA ALA A 277 -7.47 20.51 -10.38
C ALA A 277 -6.23 19.69 -9.94
N ILE A 278 -5.21 19.58 -10.80
CA ILE A 278 -3.94 18.91 -10.46
C ILE A 278 -3.17 19.70 -9.40
N ARG A 279 -3.15 21.04 -9.52
CA ARG A 279 -2.51 21.93 -8.54
C ARG A 279 -3.25 21.91 -7.20
N ASP A 280 -4.57 22.03 -7.22
CA ASP A 280 -5.41 22.09 -6.01
C ASP A 280 -5.38 20.78 -5.21
N GLN A 281 -5.27 19.63 -5.90
CA GLN A 281 -5.17 18.31 -5.27
C GLN A 281 -3.74 17.91 -4.91
N ASP A 282 -2.73 18.74 -5.19
CA ASP A 282 -1.31 18.45 -5.00
C ASP A 282 -0.90 17.07 -5.57
N ILE A 283 -1.34 16.79 -6.80
CA ILE A 283 -1.08 15.48 -7.45
C ILE A 283 0.40 15.41 -7.83
N GLY A 284 1.19 14.74 -6.99
CA GLY A 284 2.62 14.56 -7.16
C GLY A 284 3.04 13.24 -7.79
N THR A 285 4.34 12.95 -7.73
CA THR A 285 4.88 11.63 -8.11
C THR A 285 4.38 10.56 -7.14
N LEU A 286 4.17 9.33 -7.62
CA LEU A 286 3.61 8.18 -6.91
C LEU A 286 2.12 8.26 -6.57
N ALA A 287 1.45 9.39 -6.83
CA ALA A 287 0.01 9.50 -6.64
C ALA A 287 -0.75 8.59 -7.62
N TRP A 288 -1.78 7.88 -7.12
CA TRP A 288 -2.73 7.16 -7.95
C TRP A 288 -3.86 8.10 -8.38
N VAL A 289 -4.16 8.11 -9.67
CA VAL A 289 -5.18 9.00 -10.25
C VAL A 289 -6.20 8.23 -11.08
N LEU A 290 -7.47 8.62 -10.96
CA LEU A 290 -8.53 8.26 -11.90
C LEU A 290 -8.67 9.39 -12.91
N ILE A 291 -8.50 9.05 -14.19
CA ILE A 291 -8.66 9.98 -15.31
C ILE A 291 -9.85 9.51 -16.14
N LYS A 292 -10.83 10.39 -16.36
CA LYS A 292 -12.07 10.11 -17.07
C LYS A 292 -12.09 10.76 -18.45
N ASN A 293 -12.69 10.06 -19.39
CA ASN A 293 -12.89 10.50 -20.77
C ASN A 293 -11.59 10.97 -21.45
N LEU A 294 -10.49 10.28 -21.14
CA LEU A 294 -9.18 10.51 -21.72
C LEU A 294 -9.21 10.17 -23.22
N GLN A 295 -8.84 11.13 -24.07
CA GLN A 295 -8.72 10.88 -25.51
C GLN A 295 -7.35 10.26 -25.81
N ILE A 296 -7.34 9.10 -26.48
CA ILE A 296 -6.11 8.42 -26.89
C ILE A 296 -5.84 8.70 -28.36
N LYS A 297 -4.67 9.27 -28.68
CA LYS A 297 -4.24 9.59 -30.04
C LYS A 297 -2.74 9.42 -30.17
N LEU A 298 -2.23 9.35 -31.41
CA LEU A 298 -0.80 9.47 -31.64
C LEU A 298 -0.30 10.84 -31.14
N GLY A 299 0.85 10.81 -30.47
CA GLY A 299 1.56 12.00 -30.01
C GLY A 299 2.04 12.88 -31.15
N HIS A 300 2.63 14.03 -30.82
CA HIS A 300 3.06 15.01 -31.84
C HIS A 300 4.11 14.45 -32.81
N SER A 301 4.93 13.49 -32.36
CA SER A 301 5.92 12.79 -33.18
C SER A 301 5.33 11.72 -34.10
N GLY A 302 4.04 11.37 -33.93
CA GLY A 302 3.39 10.29 -34.66
C GLY A 302 3.87 8.87 -34.31
N ALA A 303 4.82 8.73 -33.38
CA ALA A 303 5.49 7.45 -33.12
C ALA A 303 4.85 6.62 -31.99
N ASN A 304 4.24 7.28 -30.99
CA ASN A 304 3.70 6.62 -29.80
C ASN A 304 2.29 7.16 -29.50
N LEU A 305 1.46 6.34 -28.85
CA LEU A 305 0.20 6.79 -28.29
C LEU A 305 0.43 7.69 -27.08
N GLU A 306 -0.35 8.77 -27.02
CA GLU A 306 -0.42 9.73 -25.91
C GLU A 306 -1.89 9.94 -25.51
N GLY A 307 -2.08 10.35 -24.27
CA GLY A 307 -3.38 10.73 -23.72
C GLY A 307 -3.57 12.25 -23.75
N PHE A 308 -4.79 12.67 -24.04
CA PHE A 308 -5.17 14.09 -24.11
C PHE A 308 -6.43 14.33 -23.28
N LEU A 309 -6.30 15.10 -22.21
CA LEU A 309 -7.38 15.46 -21.31
C LEU A 309 -7.75 16.93 -21.52
N ARG A 310 -8.73 17.17 -22.39
CA ARG A 310 -9.19 18.50 -22.79
C ARG A 310 -10.45 18.90 -22.02
N GLU A 311 -10.76 20.19 -22.03
CA GLU A 311 -12.07 20.68 -21.61
C GLU A 311 -13.17 20.07 -22.49
N ASP A 312 -14.27 19.67 -21.84
CA ASP A 312 -15.47 19.20 -22.50
C ASP A 312 -16.30 20.40 -22.99
N ARG A 313 -15.93 20.92 -24.16
CA ARG A 313 -16.53 22.12 -24.79
C ARG A 313 -18.02 21.96 -25.13
N GLU A 314 -18.49 20.74 -25.31
CA GLU A 314 -19.91 20.44 -25.59
C GLU A 314 -20.72 20.25 -24.30
N SER A 315 -20.08 20.34 -23.13
CA SER A 315 -20.77 20.24 -21.85
C SER A 315 -21.01 21.61 -21.22
N HIS A 316 -22.23 21.82 -20.74
CA HIS A 316 -22.60 23.03 -20.01
C HIS A 316 -21.92 23.06 -18.62
N GLY A 317 -20.66 23.52 -18.57
CA GLY A 317 -19.88 23.76 -17.34
C GLY A 317 -18.60 22.90 -17.22
N PRO A 318 -17.60 23.36 -16.43
CA PRO A 318 -16.30 22.70 -16.34
C PRO A 318 -16.44 21.32 -15.66
N LYS A 319 -16.22 20.24 -16.43
CA LYS A 319 -16.09 18.90 -15.87
C LYS A 319 -14.62 18.60 -15.58
N ILE A 320 -14.28 18.44 -14.30
CA ILE A 320 -12.96 17.97 -13.89
C ILE A 320 -12.88 16.46 -14.13
N GLY A 321 -11.95 16.04 -14.98
CA GLY A 321 -11.77 14.67 -15.44
C GLY A 321 -10.66 13.92 -14.71
N ILE A 322 -9.94 14.55 -13.79
CA ILE A 322 -8.83 13.94 -13.03
C ILE A 322 -9.03 14.11 -11.52
N ARG A 323 -8.79 13.04 -10.77
CA ARG A 323 -8.78 13.07 -9.31
C ARG A 323 -7.85 12.03 -8.72
N MET A 324 -7.35 12.25 -7.50
CA MET A 324 -6.65 11.22 -6.74
C MET A 324 -7.59 10.08 -6.31
N VAL A 325 -7.03 8.88 -6.21
CA VAL A 325 -7.71 7.68 -5.71
C VAL A 325 -6.80 6.89 -4.79
N ASP A 326 -7.40 6.06 -3.94
CA ASP A 326 -6.71 5.28 -2.91
C ASP A 326 -7.06 3.78 -3.03
N SER A 327 -6.12 2.92 -2.67
CA SER A 327 -6.30 1.47 -2.60
C SER A 327 -6.93 0.99 -1.28
N ASN A 328 -6.89 1.81 -0.23
CA ASN A 328 -7.41 1.49 1.09
C ASN A 328 -8.95 1.62 1.12
N PRO A 329 -9.70 0.53 1.46
CA PRO A 329 -11.16 0.54 1.58
C PRO A 329 -11.74 1.59 2.54
N ASP A 330 -10.96 2.00 3.54
CA ASP A 330 -11.38 2.97 4.56
C ASP A 330 -11.17 4.44 4.11
N SER A 331 -10.55 4.66 2.95
CA SER A 331 -10.29 6.00 2.39
C SER A 331 -11.53 6.58 1.71
N GLU A 332 -11.78 7.88 1.90
CA GLU A 332 -12.87 8.60 1.20
C GLU A 332 -12.71 8.57 -0.34
N ASN A 333 -11.47 8.37 -0.82
CA ASN A 333 -11.12 8.30 -2.23
C ASN A 333 -10.89 6.87 -2.73
N PHE A 334 -11.37 5.84 -2.01
CA PHE A 334 -11.20 4.44 -2.38
C PHE A 334 -11.68 4.14 -3.81
N ASP A 335 -10.84 3.47 -4.59
CA ASP A 335 -11.20 2.89 -5.88
C ASP A 335 -10.65 1.45 -5.98
N PRO A 336 -11.50 0.43 -6.17
CA PRO A 336 -11.03 -0.97 -6.23
C PRO A 336 -10.01 -1.20 -7.35
N ARG A 337 -10.06 -0.39 -8.42
CA ARG A 337 -9.13 -0.49 -9.55
C ARG A 337 -7.73 0.01 -9.19
N ALA A 338 -7.60 0.89 -8.20
CA ALA A 338 -6.31 1.31 -7.66
C ALA A 338 -5.62 0.15 -6.93
N LYS A 339 -6.38 -0.65 -6.16
CA LYS A 339 -5.87 -1.86 -5.52
C LYS A 339 -5.36 -2.89 -6.53
N GLU A 340 -6.11 -3.14 -7.60
CA GLU A 340 -5.67 -4.03 -8.69
C GLU A 340 -4.41 -3.51 -9.40
N ALA A 341 -4.33 -2.20 -9.63
CA ALA A 341 -3.13 -1.58 -10.23
C ALA A 341 -1.91 -1.68 -9.32
N LEU A 342 -2.10 -1.55 -8.00
CA LEU A 342 -1.06 -1.75 -6.99
C LEU A 342 -0.57 -3.21 -6.97
N GLN A 343 -1.44 -4.20 -7.16
CA GLN A 343 -1.05 -5.60 -7.33
C GLN A 343 -0.17 -5.80 -8.56
N ARG A 344 -0.54 -5.19 -9.70
CA ARG A 344 0.27 -5.24 -10.94
C ARG A 344 1.63 -4.60 -10.75
N LYS A 345 1.71 -3.48 -10.02
CA LYS A 345 2.97 -2.86 -9.62
C LYS A 345 3.87 -3.84 -8.85
N ARG A 346 3.32 -4.49 -7.81
CA ARG A 346 4.05 -5.47 -6.98
C ARG A 346 4.62 -6.61 -7.83
N GLU A 347 3.82 -7.14 -8.75
CA GLU A 347 4.26 -8.21 -9.63
C GLU A 347 5.37 -7.75 -10.58
N TYR A 348 5.23 -6.56 -11.18
CA TYR A 348 6.25 -5.96 -12.02
C TYR A 348 7.59 -5.82 -11.27
N GLU A 349 7.56 -5.28 -10.05
CA GLU A 349 8.77 -5.11 -9.24
C GLU A 349 9.41 -6.43 -8.85
N ARG A 350 8.61 -7.46 -8.50
CA ARG A 350 9.08 -8.81 -8.21
C ARG A 350 9.80 -9.42 -9.42
N LEU A 351 9.20 -9.34 -10.61
CA LEU A 351 9.81 -9.83 -11.86
C LEU A 351 11.10 -9.08 -12.17
N ARG A 352 11.10 -7.75 -12.02
CA ARG A 352 12.28 -6.90 -12.25
C ARG A 352 13.42 -7.24 -11.29
N GLN A 353 13.13 -7.45 -10.00
CA GLN A 353 14.13 -7.90 -9.03
C GLN A 353 14.71 -9.27 -9.38
N GLY A 354 13.89 -10.19 -9.91
CA GLY A 354 14.34 -11.48 -10.44
C GLY A 354 15.31 -11.32 -11.61
N GLN A 355 14.93 -10.56 -12.64
CA GLN A 355 15.77 -10.29 -13.81
C GLN A 355 17.08 -9.60 -13.45
N ALA A 356 17.05 -8.62 -12.54
CA ALA A 356 18.26 -7.93 -12.08
C ALA A 356 19.22 -8.90 -11.37
N ARG A 357 18.71 -9.87 -10.61
CA ARG A 357 19.52 -10.93 -9.98
C ARG A 357 20.15 -11.84 -11.03
N GLU A 358 19.38 -12.29 -12.01
CA GLU A 358 19.89 -13.13 -13.11
C GLU A 358 20.99 -12.44 -13.92
N ILE A 359 20.82 -11.15 -14.24
CA ILE A 359 21.85 -10.35 -14.94
C ILE A 359 23.10 -10.22 -14.08
N LYS A 360 22.97 -9.89 -12.78
CA LYS A 360 24.12 -9.82 -11.85
C LYS A 360 24.84 -11.17 -11.74
N GLU A 361 24.11 -12.28 -11.70
CA GLU A 361 24.69 -13.64 -11.69
C GLU A 361 25.42 -13.96 -13.01
N ALA A 362 24.82 -13.63 -14.16
CA ALA A 362 25.44 -13.82 -15.47
C ALA A 362 26.73 -13.00 -15.63
N LEU A 363 26.76 -11.76 -15.15
CA LEU A 363 27.95 -10.90 -15.13
C LEU A 363 29.05 -11.47 -14.23
N ARG A 364 28.70 -11.93 -13.02
CA ARG A 364 29.66 -12.62 -12.12
C ARG A 364 30.21 -13.91 -12.75
N ALA A 365 29.37 -14.69 -13.44
CA ALA A 365 29.79 -15.90 -14.15
C ALA A 365 30.70 -15.59 -15.37
N GLY A 366 30.48 -14.46 -16.06
CA GLY A 366 31.32 -13.98 -17.16
C GLY A 366 32.70 -13.50 -16.71
N GLN A 367 32.79 -12.78 -15.58
CA GLN A 367 34.06 -12.34 -15.00
C GLN A 367 34.96 -13.53 -14.58
N LYS A 368 34.36 -14.61 -14.04
CA LYS A 368 35.10 -15.84 -13.74
C LYS A 368 35.69 -16.52 -14.99
N ARG A 369 35.07 -16.36 -16.16
CA ARG A 369 35.60 -16.89 -17.44
C ARG A 369 36.73 -16.04 -18.01
N LYS A 370 36.69 -14.71 -17.82
CA LYS A 370 37.77 -13.80 -18.26
C LYS A 370 39.06 -13.94 -17.44
N HIS A 371 38.97 -14.25 -16.14
CA HIS A 371 40.15 -14.52 -15.30
C HIS A 371 40.87 -15.85 -15.62
N GLY A 372 40.28 -16.73 -16.42
CA GLY A 372 40.89 -18.00 -16.83
C GLY A 372 41.77 -17.95 -18.08
N VAL A 373 41.82 -16.80 -18.78
CA VAL A 373 42.49 -16.71 -20.11
C VAL A 373 43.83 -15.95 -20.05
N GLU A 374 44.11 -15.19 -18.99
CA GLU A 374 45.42 -14.56 -18.77
C GLU A 374 46.06 -15.00 -17.45
N SER A 375 46.66 -16.19 -17.46
CA SER A 375 47.83 -16.54 -16.64
C SER A 375 48.29 -17.96 -17.01
N LYS A 376 48.98 -18.06 -18.15
CA LYS A 376 49.94 -19.15 -18.35
C LYS A 376 51.15 -18.87 -17.44
N SER A 377 51.11 -19.42 -16.23
CA SER A 377 52.31 -19.70 -15.45
C SER A 377 52.15 -21.06 -14.77
N GLU A 378 53.16 -21.89 -14.98
CA GLU A 378 53.28 -23.30 -14.56
C GLU A 378 52.95 -23.59 -13.09
N PRO A 379 52.56 -24.84 -12.76
CA PRO A 379 52.28 -25.25 -11.40
C PRO A 379 53.58 -25.34 -10.57
N LYS A 380 53.76 -24.43 -9.61
CA LYS A 380 54.77 -24.61 -8.55
C LYS A 380 54.29 -25.65 -7.54
N LYS A 381 55.12 -26.67 -7.36
CA LYS A 381 55.02 -27.77 -6.38
C LYS A 381 54.72 -27.24 -4.97
N GLY A 382 53.68 -27.81 -4.34
CA GLY A 382 53.34 -27.58 -2.94
C GLY A 382 54.38 -28.17 -1.98
N ASN A 383 54.69 -27.40 -0.94
CA ASN A 383 55.63 -27.71 0.13
C ASN A 383 55.22 -28.91 1.00
N SER A 384 56.24 -29.59 1.53
CA SER A 384 56.27 -30.88 2.24
C SER A 384 55.51 -30.98 3.58
N ARG A 385 54.57 -30.10 3.89
CA ARG A 385 53.83 -30.09 5.18
C ARG A 385 52.35 -30.50 5.10
N SER A 386 51.75 -30.63 3.91
CA SER A 386 50.35 -31.12 3.79
C SER A 386 50.22 -32.65 3.70
N ARG A 387 51.31 -33.39 3.47
CA ARG A 387 51.29 -34.88 3.42
C ARG A 387 51.38 -35.57 4.79
N ARG A 388 51.40 -34.82 5.91
CA ARG A 388 51.54 -35.39 7.26
C ARG A 388 50.29 -35.26 8.14
N SER A 389 49.30 -34.45 7.78
CA SER A 389 48.01 -34.38 8.51
C SER A 389 46.99 -35.42 8.04
N GLU A 390 47.09 -35.90 6.79
CA GLU A 390 46.19 -36.93 6.23
C GLU A 390 46.48 -38.35 6.72
N LYS A 391 47.61 -38.58 7.41
CA LYS A 391 47.96 -39.88 8.03
C LYS A 391 47.63 -39.98 9.54
N ARG A 392 47.04 -38.95 10.16
CA ARG A 392 46.63 -38.97 11.58
C ARG A 392 45.12 -38.97 11.82
N SER A 393 44.29 -38.77 10.78
CA SER A 393 42.83 -38.86 10.88
C SER A 393 42.28 -40.28 10.62
N LYS A 394 43.11 -41.22 10.17
CA LYS A 394 42.70 -42.62 9.88
C LYS A 394 42.96 -43.63 11.02
N SER A 395 43.27 -43.17 12.24
CA SER A 395 43.56 -44.06 13.38
C SER A 395 42.80 -43.74 14.68
N LYS A 396 41.68 -43.00 14.61
CA LYS A 396 40.73 -42.84 15.74
C LYS A 396 39.31 -43.33 15.46
N ALA A 397 39.10 -44.05 14.37
CA ALA A 397 37.79 -44.61 13.99
C ALA A 397 37.71 -46.14 14.17
N ASN A 398 38.39 -46.69 15.19
CA ASN A 398 38.21 -48.09 15.53
C ASN A 398 38.42 -48.32 17.03
N LYS A 399 37.36 -48.14 17.82
CA LYS A 399 37.09 -48.87 19.08
C LYS A 399 35.68 -48.56 19.57
N GLN A 400 34.97 -49.65 19.86
CA GLN A 400 33.68 -49.78 20.56
C GLN A 400 32.42 -49.61 19.70
N GLY A 401 32.08 -50.71 19.05
CA GLY A 401 30.70 -51.18 19.05
C GLY A 401 30.38 -51.99 20.31
N GLU A 402 29.08 -52.17 20.51
CA GLU A 402 28.36 -53.11 21.37
C GLU A 402 28.14 -52.75 22.86
N GLY A 403 26.85 -52.67 23.19
CA GLY A 403 26.29 -52.37 24.50
C GLY A 403 24.81 -51.98 24.35
N ARG A 404 23.99 -52.94 23.89
CA ARG A 404 22.52 -52.83 23.84
C ARG A 404 22.00 -53.35 25.17
N GLU A 405 21.37 -52.48 25.97
CA GLU A 405 20.55 -52.87 27.12
C GLU A 405 19.47 -51.80 27.39
N PRO A 406 18.38 -52.16 28.10
CA PRO A 406 17.02 -51.77 27.73
C PRO A 406 16.58 -50.38 28.17
N THR A 407 15.52 -49.91 27.51
CA THR A 407 14.65 -48.81 27.93
C THR A 407 14.16 -48.97 29.36
N GLU A 408 14.80 -48.29 30.30
CA GLU A 408 14.16 -47.90 31.56
C GLU A 408 13.38 -46.61 31.32
N GLN A 409 12.07 -46.70 31.55
CA GLN A 409 11.15 -45.57 31.62
C GLN A 409 11.58 -44.70 32.81
N GLY A 410 12.46 -43.73 32.55
CA GLY A 410 12.80 -42.68 33.48
C GLY A 410 11.59 -41.78 33.69
N VAL A 411 10.95 -41.94 34.84
CA VAL A 411 9.97 -40.99 35.38
C VAL A 411 10.63 -39.60 35.36
N VAL A 412 10.11 -38.71 34.51
CA VAL A 412 10.56 -37.32 34.45
C VAL A 412 10.34 -36.70 35.84
N PRO A 413 11.36 -36.11 36.48
CA PRO A 413 11.19 -35.44 37.76
C PRO A 413 10.09 -34.39 37.60
N VAL A 414 9.12 -34.36 38.52
CA VAL A 414 8.07 -33.33 38.53
C VAL A 414 8.74 -31.97 38.63
N VAL A 415 8.81 -31.26 37.51
CA VAL A 415 9.44 -29.94 37.44
C VAL A 415 8.50 -28.95 38.09
N ASP A 416 9.01 -28.16 39.03
CA ASP A 416 8.30 -27.01 39.59
C ASP A 416 8.13 -25.93 38.50
N LEU A 417 7.00 -26.00 37.77
CA LEU A 417 6.67 -25.10 36.68
C LEU A 417 6.01 -23.81 37.20
N ASN A 418 6.31 -22.71 36.52
CA ASN A 418 5.73 -21.41 36.74
C ASN A 418 4.27 -21.41 36.27
N ILE A 419 3.35 -21.54 37.22
CA ILE A 419 1.89 -21.54 36.97
C ILE A 419 1.36 -20.25 36.32
N ARG A 420 2.15 -19.16 36.35
CA ARG A 420 1.80 -17.88 35.73
C ARG A 420 2.06 -17.84 34.22
N VAL A 421 2.67 -18.89 33.66
CA VAL A 421 2.91 -19.01 32.22
C VAL A 421 2.18 -20.24 31.71
N LYS A 422 1.18 -20.02 30.87
CA LYS A 422 0.39 -21.07 30.23
C LYS A 422 0.90 -21.34 28.83
N CYS A 423 0.70 -22.58 28.39
CA CYS A 423 1.06 -23.05 27.06
C CYS A 423 -0.17 -23.63 26.36
N GLU A 424 -0.35 -23.29 25.08
CA GLU A 424 -1.52 -23.70 24.28
C GLU A 424 -1.66 -25.22 24.14
N ASN A 425 -0.53 -25.95 24.13
CA ASN A 425 -0.48 -27.41 23.96
C ASN A 425 -0.04 -28.13 25.24
N GLU A 426 -0.63 -27.77 26.39
CA GLU A 426 -0.31 -28.36 27.69
C GLU A 426 -0.58 -29.88 27.79
N ASP A 427 -1.48 -30.40 26.94
CA ASP A 427 -1.82 -31.83 26.83
C ASP A 427 -0.72 -32.67 26.17
N LYS A 428 0.21 -32.05 25.43
CA LYS A 428 1.27 -32.75 24.70
C LYS A 428 2.47 -33.08 25.60
N PRO A 429 3.21 -34.18 25.36
CA PRO A 429 4.44 -34.46 26.09
C PRO A 429 5.51 -33.38 25.82
N ALA A 430 6.29 -33.04 26.83
CA ALA A 430 7.41 -32.09 26.69
C ALA A 430 8.66 -32.79 26.13
N SER A 431 9.26 -32.20 25.10
CA SER A 431 10.53 -32.58 24.50
C SER A 431 11.70 -31.84 25.16
N LEU A 432 12.87 -32.47 25.18
CA LEU A 432 14.12 -31.82 25.58
C LEU A 432 14.70 -31.01 24.42
N ILE A 433 15.46 -29.95 24.72
CA ILE A 433 16.17 -29.16 23.70
C ILE A 433 17.13 -30.05 22.87
N ALA A 434 17.70 -31.08 23.48
CA ALA A 434 18.51 -32.10 22.78
C ALA A 434 17.75 -32.85 21.67
N GLU A 435 16.44 -33.05 21.84
CA GLU A 435 15.58 -33.67 20.83
C GLU A 435 15.21 -32.68 19.74
N ILE A 436 14.85 -31.45 20.14
CA ILE A 436 14.47 -30.35 19.25
C ILE A 436 15.60 -29.97 18.27
N THR A 437 16.84 -30.01 18.76
CA THR A 437 18.04 -29.66 17.99
C THR A 437 18.64 -30.83 17.24
N LYS A 438 18.15 -32.07 17.45
CA LYS A 438 18.68 -33.27 16.81
C LYS A 438 18.63 -33.14 15.29
N LEU A 439 19.70 -33.57 14.63
CA LEU A 439 19.76 -33.61 13.17
C LEU A 439 18.89 -34.77 12.67
N VAL A 440 17.91 -34.46 11.81
CA VAL A 440 17.07 -35.47 11.17
C VAL A 440 17.72 -35.89 9.87
N GLN A 441 17.80 -37.21 9.65
CA GLN A 441 18.28 -37.81 8.41
C GLN A 441 17.09 -38.35 7.63
N HIS A 442 17.03 -38.03 6.34
CA HIS A 442 16.08 -38.58 5.40
C HIS A 442 16.74 -39.70 4.60
N GLU A 443 16.12 -40.87 4.58
CA GLU A 443 16.61 -42.00 3.78
C GLU A 443 15.96 -41.94 2.40
N THR A 444 16.77 -41.95 1.35
CA THR A 444 16.32 -41.94 -0.04
C THR A 444 17.21 -42.85 -0.89
N THR A 445 16.74 -43.24 -2.07
CA THR A 445 17.50 -44.09 -2.98
C THR A 445 18.05 -43.22 -4.11
N ILE A 446 19.37 -43.24 -4.29
CA ILE A 446 20.06 -42.61 -5.42
C ILE A 446 20.83 -43.74 -6.13
N ASP A 447 20.54 -43.95 -7.42
CA ASP A 447 21.18 -44.99 -8.25
C ASP A 447 21.17 -46.39 -7.60
N ASP A 448 20.00 -46.84 -7.14
CA ASP A 448 19.76 -48.13 -6.44
C ASP A 448 20.53 -48.33 -5.11
N GLY A 449 21.19 -47.27 -4.60
CA GLY A 449 21.82 -47.24 -3.29
C GLY A 449 21.00 -46.47 -2.26
N LEU A 450 20.82 -47.04 -1.06
CA LEU A 450 20.19 -46.33 0.06
C LEU A 450 21.16 -45.27 0.63
N VAL A 451 20.77 -43.99 0.55
CA VAL A 451 21.55 -42.84 1.01
C VAL A 451 20.80 -42.12 2.14
N LYS A 452 21.53 -41.73 3.19
CA LYS A 452 20.99 -40.91 4.29
C LYS A 452 21.40 -39.46 4.12
N LEU A 453 20.44 -38.58 3.84
CA LEU A 453 20.66 -37.15 3.65
C LEU A 453 20.31 -36.38 4.93
N PRO A 454 21.23 -35.59 5.51
CA PRO A 454 20.91 -34.73 6.64
C PRO A 454 19.99 -33.58 6.18
N LEU A 455 18.81 -33.46 6.77
CA LEU A 455 17.91 -32.36 6.49
C LEU A 455 18.34 -31.10 7.29
N PRO A 456 18.40 -29.93 6.65
CA PRO A 456 18.76 -28.70 7.35
C PRO A 456 17.71 -28.34 8.42
N PHE A 457 16.44 -28.64 8.19
CA PHE A 457 15.31 -28.48 9.12
C PHE A 457 14.13 -29.38 8.67
N VAL A 458 13.12 -29.56 9.53
CA VAL A 458 11.96 -30.45 9.29
C VAL A 458 10.60 -29.82 9.59
N ASN A 459 10.55 -28.51 9.91
CA ASN A 459 9.29 -27.77 10.15
C ASN A 459 8.38 -28.41 11.21
N LEU A 460 8.96 -28.82 12.34
CA LEU A 460 8.23 -29.44 13.45
C LEU A 460 7.95 -28.45 14.59
N ASN A 461 6.84 -28.70 15.28
CA ASN A 461 6.42 -28.01 16.49
C ASN A 461 6.66 -28.89 17.71
N TYR A 462 7.21 -28.31 18.77
CA TYR A 462 7.58 -29.01 20.00
C TYR A 462 7.00 -28.29 21.21
N ARG A 463 6.56 -29.05 22.22
CA ARG A 463 6.34 -28.52 23.56
C ARG A 463 7.63 -28.72 24.35
N ALA A 464 8.06 -27.74 25.14
CA ALA A 464 9.24 -27.86 26.00
C ALA A 464 9.00 -27.22 27.37
N ASN A 465 9.70 -27.73 28.39
CA ASN A 465 9.76 -27.14 29.72
C ASN A 465 11.14 -26.52 29.93
N VAL A 466 11.22 -25.19 29.94
CA VAL A 466 12.48 -24.46 29.79
C VAL A 466 12.61 -23.32 30.80
N ARG A 467 13.81 -22.76 30.90
CA ARG A 467 14.12 -21.52 31.60
C ARG A 467 14.76 -20.53 30.63
N VAL A 468 14.43 -19.25 30.74
CA VAL A 468 15.15 -18.22 29.99
C VAL A 468 16.50 -17.95 30.66
N VAL A 469 17.59 -18.08 29.93
CA VAL A 469 18.95 -17.85 30.45
C VAL A 469 19.63 -16.64 29.83
N ASP A 470 19.13 -16.16 28.70
CA ASP A 470 19.54 -14.89 28.08
C ASP A 470 18.42 -14.35 27.16
N PHE A 471 18.54 -13.09 26.71
CA PHE A 471 17.62 -12.46 25.76
C PHE A 471 18.35 -11.46 24.84
N SER A 472 17.84 -11.21 23.64
CA SER A 472 18.40 -10.22 22.70
C SER A 472 17.29 -9.45 22.01
N PRO A 473 17.36 -8.12 21.83
CA PRO A 473 18.47 -7.22 22.18
C PRO A 473 18.72 -7.10 23.69
N SER A 474 19.86 -6.52 24.10
CA SER A 474 20.20 -6.43 25.53
C SER A 474 19.38 -5.42 26.33
N ASN A 475 18.67 -4.51 25.65
CA ASN A 475 17.84 -3.49 26.26
C ASN A 475 16.37 -3.77 25.92
N LEU A 476 15.51 -3.85 26.94
CA LEU A 476 14.08 -4.08 26.77
C LEU A 476 13.41 -3.00 25.91
N ALA A 477 13.92 -1.76 25.95
CA ALA A 477 13.39 -0.69 25.12
C ALA A 477 13.57 -0.91 23.61
N ASP A 478 14.40 -1.89 23.22
CA ASP A 478 14.67 -2.27 21.84
C ASP A 478 13.95 -3.58 21.44
N PHE A 479 13.07 -4.11 22.28
CA PHE A 479 12.24 -5.27 21.95
C PHE A 479 11.15 -4.95 20.93
N ALA A 480 10.76 -3.67 20.82
CA ALA A 480 9.83 -3.19 19.83
C ALA A 480 10.58 -2.30 18.82
N CYS A 481 10.32 -2.52 17.53
CA CYS A 481 10.85 -1.69 16.46
C CYS A 481 9.71 -1.11 15.62
N PRO A 482 9.93 0.04 14.95
CA PRO A 482 8.94 0.56 14.02
C PRO A 482 8.79 -0.39 12.82
N LYS A 483 7.54 -0.76 12.51
CA LYS A 483 7.19 -1.49 11.29
C LYS A 483 7.62 -0.65 10.09
N LYS A 484 8.28 -1.29 9.13
CA LYS A 484 8.48 -0.67 7.80
C LYS A 484 7.10 -0.64 7.13
N GLU A 485 6.53 0.55 6.98
CA GLU A 485 5.34 0.73 6.14
C GLU A 485 5.71 0.28 4.72
N SER A 486 4.96 -0.71 4.23
CA SER A 486 5.08 -1.17 2.85
C SER A 486 3.99 -0.47 2.07
N GLU A 487 4.30 0.05 0.89
CA GLU A 487 3.27 0.57 -0.04
C GLU A 487 2.26 -0.51 -0.46
N TYR A 488 2.54 -1.78 -0.14
CA TYR A 488 1.68 -2.93 -0.39
C TYR A 488 0.90 -3.40 0.85
N ASP A 489 0.94 -2.67 1.97
CA ASP A 489 0.20 -3.03 3.20
C ASP A 489 -1.33 -3.13 2.94
N ASP A 490 -1.86 -2.40 1.96
CA ASP A 490 -3.28 -2.48 1.52
C ASP A 490 -3.63 -3.78 0.77
N LEU A 491 -2.62 -4.55 0.34
CA LEU A 491 -2.77 -5.85 -0.33
C LEU A 491 -2.79 -6.98 0.70
N SER A 492 -3.71 -6.92 1.66
CA SER A 492 -3.82 -7.81 2.82
C SER A 492 -4.16 -9.29 2.52
N ASP A 493 -3.95 -9.77 1.29
CA ASP A 493 -4.50 -11.05 0.80
C ASP A 493 -3.46 -12.13 0.44
N ASP A 494 -2.20 -11.96 0.84
CA ASP A 494 -1.23 -13.04 0.78
C ASP A 494 -0.76 -13.39 2.19
N GLY A 495 -1.23 -14.53 2.69
CA GLY A 495 -0.80 -15.14 3.95
C GLY A 495 0.66 -15.61 3.94
N GLU A 496 1.60 -14.77 3.51
CA GLU A 496 2.99 -14.90 3.94
C GLU A 496 3.13 -14.15 5.27
N GLU A 497 3.28 -14.92 6.36
CA GLU A 497 3.76 -14.42 7.64
C GLU A 497 4.90 -13.42 7.37
N SER A 498 4.71 -12.16 7.77
CA SER A 498 5.73 -11.10 7.70
C SER A 498 6.92 -11.43 8.60
N LEU A 499 7.72 -12.43 8.21
CA LEU A 499 9.12 -12.48 8.55
C LEU A 499 9.82 -11.57 7.56
N SER A 500 10.05 -10.33 8.00
CA SER A 500 10.91 -9.37 7.32
C SER A 500 12.31 -9.96 7.17
N ASN A 501 12.52 -10.76 6.12
CA ASN A 501 13.84 -11.20 5.65
C ASN A 501 14.52 -10.08 4.88
N SER A 502 14.69 -8.92 5.53
CA SER A 502 15.43 -7.78 4.99
C SER A 502 16.54 -7.37 5.95
N GLU A 503 17.43 -8.32 6.20
CA GLU A 503 18.80 -8.07 6.68
C GLU A 503 19.80 -8.94 5.91
N THR A 504 19.72 -8.93 4.58
CA THR A 504 20.88 -9.13 3.70
C THR A 504 20.51 -8.52 2.35
N GLU A 505 21.45 -7.86 1.69
CA GLU A 505 21.28 -7.04 0.47
C GLU A 505 20.93 -5.56 0.71
N ALA A 506 21.66 -4.89 1.62
CA ALA A 506 21.87 -3.45 1.53
C ALA A 506 23.26 -3.20 0.91
N GLU A 507 23.38 -3.37 -0.40
CA GLU A 507 24.38 -2.68 -1.22
C GLU A 507 23.69 -2.24 -2.53
N ASP A 508 23.78 -0.94 -2.80
CA ASP A 508 23.34 -0.22 -4.01
C ASP A 508 21.87 0.23 -4.14
N GLY A 509 21.24 0.62 -3.04
CA GLY A 509 20.14 1.59 -3.07
C GLY A 509 20.56 2.85 -2.33
N GLN A 510 20.46 4.03 -2.96
CA GLN A 510 20.76 5.29 -2.27
C GLN A 510 20.00 5.34 -0.94
N PRO A 511 20.68 5.61 0.19
CA PRO A 511 19.99 5.76 1.46
C PRO A 511 19.10 6.99 1.37
N ILE A 512 17.78 6.81 1.49
CA ILE A 512 16.87 7.92 1.75
C ILE A 512 17.39 8.57 3.04
N GLN A 513 17.92 9.78 2.90
CA GLN A 513 18.53 10.52 3.98
C GLN A 513 17.46 10.84 5.01
N ARG A 514 17.47 10.08 6.12
CA ARG A 514 16.50 10.24 7.22
C ARG A 514 16.71 11.61 7.87
N THR A 515 15.75 12.51 7.69
CA THR A 515 15.70 13.78 8.40
C THR A 515 15.07 13.60 9.79
N LEU A 516 15.28 14.58 10.68
CA LEU A 516 14.75 14.57 12.05
C LEU A 516 13.21 14.47 12.12
N ASP A 517 12.49 14.91 11.09
CA ASP A 517 11.02 14.86 10.99
C ASP A 517 10.47 13.42 10.81
N ASP A 518 11.33 12.49 10.41
CA ASP A 518 10.98 11.10 10.13
C ASP A 518 10.75 10.25 11.41
N PHE A 519 11.09 10.83 12.57
CA PHE A 519 10.88 10.25 13.90
C PHE A 519 9.51 10.60 14.52
N SER A 520 8.77 11.56 13.95
CA SER A 520 7.52 12.09 14.51
C SER A 520 6.23 11.54 13.89
N LYS A 521 6.29 10.84 12.75
CA LYS A 521 5.11 10.21 12.14
C LYS A 521 4.70 8.94 12.88
N VAL A 522 3.40 8.71 13.04
CA VAL A 522 2.81 7.56 13.74
C VAL A 522 3.14 6.29 12.97
N ARG A 523 4.26 5.63 13.30
CA ARG A 523 4.59 4.31 12.76
C ARG A 523 3.81 3.25 13.52
N ASN A 524 3.29 2.25 12.81
CA ASN A 524 2.92 0.98 13.42
C ASN A 524 4.17 0.36 14.04
N TRP A 525 4.11 -0.13 15.28
CA TRP A 525 5.25 -0.78 15.95
C TRP A 525 5.03 -2.30 15.97
N GLU A 526 6.12 -3.07 16.00
CA GLU A 526 6.07 -4.53 16.10
C GLU A 526 7.13 -5.06 17.08
N TRP A 527 6.81 -6.15 17.77
CA TRP A 527 7.77 -6.84 18.63
C TRP A 527 8.76 -7.68 17.81
N ARG A 528 10.05 -7.57 18.14
CA ARG A 528 11.14 -8.37 17.59
C ARG A 528 12.24 -8.56 18.61
N PHE A 529 12.25 -9.71 19.27
CA PHE A 529 13.33 -10.07 20.19
C PHE A 529 13.54 -11.59 20.20
N PHE A 530 14.58 -12.04 20.89
CA PHE A 530 14.99 -13.42 20.99
C PHE A 530 15.19 -13.80 22.45
N LEU A 531 14.89 -15.05 22.79
CA LEU A 531 15.13 -15.65 24.10
C LEU A 531 16.07 -16.83 23.95
N GLU A 532 17.07 -16.94 24.82
CA GLU A 532 17.87 -18.16 24.96
C GLU A 532 17.22 -19.05 26.02
N LEU A 533 16.78 -20.23 25.61
CA LEU A 533 16.09 -21.21 26.44
C LEU A 533 17.07 -22.30 26.87
N GLU A 534 16.96 -22.77 28.12
CA GLU A 534 17.70 -23.90 28.68
C GLU A 534 16.73 -24.94 29.28
N ASP A 535 17.04 -26.24 29.14
CA ASP A 535 16.20 -27.33 29.67
C ASP A 535 15.98 -27.24 31.19
N ALA A 536 14.73 -27.44 31.62
CA ALA A 536 14.36 -27.44 33.04
C ALA A 536 14.66 -28.75 33.78
N ALA A 537 14.57 -29.90 33.10
CA ALA A 537 14.78 -31.24 33.65
C ALA A 537 15.94 -31.94 32.95
N VAL A 538 17.12 -31.91 33.56
CA VAL A 538 18.27 -32.71 33.13
C VAL A 538 18.86 -33.34 34.38
N ALA A 539 19.02 -34.67 34.39
CA ALA A 539 19.68 -35.36 35.49
C ALA A 539 21.08 -34.75 35.72
N GLU A 540 21.50 -34.59 36.97
CA GLU A 540 22.69 -33.79 37.38
C GLU A 540 24.01 -34.14 36.68
N LYS A 541 24.07 -35.26 35.96
CA LYS A 541 25.23 -35.74 35.20
C LYS A 541 25.23 -35.36 33.71
N HIS A 542 24.16 -34.77 33.17
CA HIS A 542 24.07 -34.39 31.76
C HIS A 542 24.19 -32.87 31.56
N LYS A 543 24.88 -32.47 30.49
CA LYS A 543 25.04 -31.06 30.11
C LYS A 543 23.72 -30.52 29.58
N LYS A 544 23.18 -29.48 30.22
CA LYS A 544 22.00 -28.76 29.74
C LYS A 544 22.28 -28.14 28.38
N GLN A 545 21.33 -28.28 27.47
CA GLN A 545 21.41 -27.65 26.16
C GLN A 545 20.66 -26.32 26.14
N ARG A 546 21.08 -25.44 25.23
CA ARG A 546 20.50 -24.11 25.04
C ARG A 546 20.09 -23.89 23.60
N LEU A 547 19.05 -23.08 23.42
CA LEU A 547 18.50 -22.77 22.11
C LEU A 547 17.97 -21.34 22.06
N TRP A 548 18.36 -20.60 21.04
CA TRP A 548 17.77 -19.29 20.75
C TRP A 548 16.46 -19.45 20.00
N VAL A 549 15.41 -18.79 20.48
CA VAL A 549 14.11 -18.70 19.82
C VAL A 549 13.77 -17.25 19.52
N ALA A 550 13.26 -16.98 18.32
CA ALA A 550 12.67 -15.71 17.96
C ALA A 550 11.30 -15.55 18.62
N VAL A 551 10.96 -14.33 19.01
CA VAL A 551 9.63 -13.93 19.46
C VAL A 551 9.18 -12.81 18.53
N ASP A 552 8.26 -13.16 17.62
CA ASP A 552 7.68 -12.23 16.66
C ASP A 552 6.52 -11.42 17.27
N ASN A 553 5.93 -10.53 16.47
CA ASN A 553 4.89 -9.64 16.94
C ASN A 553 3.70 -10.38 17.58
N GLN A 554 3.18 -11.40 16.89
CA GLN A 554 2.02 -12.14 17.36
C GLN A 554 2.34 -12.95 18.62
N SER A 555 3.49 -13.61 18.67
CA SER A 555 3.91 -14.41 19.81
C SER A 555 4.19 -13.53 21.03
N ALA A 556 4.76 -12.33 20.84
CA ALA A 556 4.99 -11.36 21.90
C ALA A 556 3.68 -10.74 22.43
N GLN A 557 2.73 -10.40 21.55
CA GLN A 557 1.40 -9.93 21.94
C GLN A 557 0.68 -10.99 22.79
N LEU A 558 0.74 -12.26 22.37
CA LEU A 558 0.17 -13.36 23.14
C LEU A 558 0.90 -13.57 24.48
N LEU A 559 2.24 -13.54 24.47
CA LEU A 559 3.06 -13.74 25.65
C LEU A 559 2.83 -12.67 26.71
N THR A 560 2.81 -11.41 26.31
CA THR A 560 2.80 -10.25 27.21
C THR A 560 1.39 -9.70 27.47
N GLY A 561 0.48 -9.85 26.51
CA GLY A 561 -0.80 -9.16 26.47
C GLY A 561 -0.68 -7.67 26.12
N LEU A 562 0.43 -7.24 25.49
CA LEU A 562 0.71 -5.84 25.15
C LEU A 562 0.89 -5.68 23.63
N ASP A 563 0.39 -4.57 23.10
CA ASP A 563 0.72 -4.13 21.75
C ASP A 563 2.09 -3.44 21.72
N ALA A 564 2.81 -3.65 20.62
CA ALA A 564 4.11 -3.02 20.43
C ALA A 564 3.95 -1.50 20.32
N CYS A 565 4.86 -0.77 20.95
CA CYS A 565 4.89 0.69 20.93
C CYS A 565 6.32 1.20 21.09
N ASN A 566 6.50 2.52 21.01
CA ASN A 566 7.80 3.13 21.25
C ASN A 566 8.17 3.10 22.74
N LEU A 567 8.82 2.03 23.19
CA LEU A 567 9.22 1.84 24.60
C LEU A 567 10.26 2.85 25.10
N ARG A 568 10.95 3.57 24.21
CA ARG A 568 11.86 4.67 24.59
C ARG A 568 11.09 5.95 24.95
N ARG A 569 9.88 6.12 24.41
CA ARG A 569 8.99 7.24 24.69
C ARG A 569 7.96 6.90 25.77
N ASP A 570 7.34 5.74 25.68
CA ASP A 570 6.34 5.26 26.64
C ASP A 570 7.02 4.50 27.79
N LYS A 571 7.34 5.25 28.85
CA LYS A 571 7.97 4.70 30.06
C LYS A 571 7.02 3.77 30.83
N GLN A 572 5.71 3.95 30.74
CA GLN A 572 4.74 3.13 31.47
C GLN A 572 4.59 1.76 30.82
N ALA A 573 4.53 1.72 29.49
CA ALA A 573 4.57 0.47 28.74
C ALA A 573 5.86 -0.31 29.00
N LEU A 574 7.02 0.38 29.07
CA LEU A 574 8.30 -0.25 29.38
C LEU A 574 8.35 -0.85 30.79
N VAL A 575 7.78 -0.18 31.81
CA VAL A 575 7.67 -0.73 33.17
C VAL A 575 6.77 -1.97 33.18
N THR A 576 5.61 -1.88 32.53
CA THR A 576 4.69 -3.03 32.41
C THR A 576 5.36 -4.22 31.72
N LEU A 577 6.11 -3.97 30.64
CA LEU A 577 6.86 -5.00 29.94
C LEU A 577 7.92 -5.62 30.86
N ARG A 578 8.66 -4.81 31.61
CA ARG A 578 9.66 -5.30 32.58
C ARG A 578 9.04 -6.22 33.61
N ASP A 579 7.90 -5.85 34.19
CA ASP A 579 7.19 -6.68 35.19
C ASP A 579 6.71 -8.01 34.59
N LYS A 580 6.19 -7.99 33.35
CA LYS A 580 5.83 -9.19 32.61
C LYS A 580 7.04 -10.09 32.37
N MET A 581 8.14 -9.51 31.90
CA MET A 581 9.36 -10.26 31.63
C MET A 581 10.02 -10.80 32.91
N PHE A 582 9.94 -10.07 34.03
CA PHE A 582 10.40 -10.55 35.33
C PHE A 582 9.63 -11.81 35.77
N THR A 583 8.33 -11.90 35.45
CA THR A 583 7.55 -13.13 35.67
C THR A 583 8.11 -14.32 34.88
N LEU A 584 8.70 -14.08 33.71
CA LEU A 584 9.26 -15.12 32.84
C LEU A 584 10.69 -15.52 33.24
N TRP A 585 11.54 -14.55 33.57
CA TRP A 585 12.98 -14.75 33.73
C TRP A 585 13.61 -14.27 35.05
N GLY A 586 12.81 -13.82 36.01
CA GLY A 586 13.27 -13.39 37.33
C GLY A 586 14.34 -12.30 37.26
N ASN A 587 15.43 -12.48 38.02
CA ASN A 587 16.52 -11.50 38.12
C ASN A 587 17.53 -11.52 36.93
N LEU A 588 17.08 -11.91 35.73
CA LEU A 588 17.96 -12.04 34.56
C LEU A 588 18.39 -10.67 34.00
N GLU A 589 17.50 -9.68 33.96
CA GLU A 589 17.80 -8.34 33.46
C GLU A 589 18.92 -7.69 34.29
N GLU A 590 18.81 -7.71 35.62
CA GLU A 590 19.78 -7.10 36.54
C GLU A 590 21.16 -7.75 36.41
N LYS A 591 21.20 -9.08 36.23
CA LYS A 591 22.47 -9.79 36.00
C LYS A 591 23.10 -9.43 34.67
N LYS A 592 22.29 -9.30 33.63
CA LYS A 592 22.78 -8.93 32.31
C LYS A 592 23.37 -7.52 32.32
N VAL A 593 22.71 -6.57 33.01
CA VAL A 593 23.25 -5.22 33.22
C VAL A 593 24.56 -5.26 34.01
N ALA A 594 24.60 -5.96 35.14
CA ALA A 594 25.80 -6.07 35.96
C ALA A 594 27.00 -6.70 35.20
N ALA A 595 26.75 -7.73 34.39
CA ALA A 595 27.77 -8.36 33.56
C ALA A 595 28.30 -7.40 32.47
N GLN A 596 27.43 -6.60 31.86
CA GLN A 596 27.85 -5.57 30.89
C GLN A 596 28.66 -4.45 31.54
N GLU A 597 28.30 -4.02 32.75
CA GLU A 597 29.06 -3.03 33.50
C GLU A 597 30.44 -3.56 33.92
N ALA A 598 30.52 -4.82 34.37
CA ALA A 598 31.79 -5.47 34.67
C ALA A 598 32.69 -5.56 33.43
N ALA A 599 32.14 -6.00 32.29
CA ALA A 599 32.87 -6.07 31.03
C ALA A 599 33.32 -4.70 30.49
N ARG A 600 32.61 -3.61 30.83
CA ARG A 600 33.04 -2.23 30.53
C ARG A 600 34.18 -1.76 31.43
N LYS A 601 34.20 -2.18 32.69
CA LYS A 601 35.25 -1.82 33.66
C LYS A 601 36.56 -2.60 33.45
N GLU A 602 36.49 -3.80 32.87
CA GLU A 602 37.66 -4.65 32.59
C GLU A 602 38.38 -4.34 31.26
N LYS A 603 37.86 -3.42 30.43
CA LYS A 603 38.56 -2.93 29.23
C LYS A 603 39.41 -1.71 29.59
N PRO A 604 40.76 -1.78 29.54
CA PRO A 604 41.61 -0.61 29.74
C PRO A 604 41.40 0.40 28.60
N PRO A 605 41.61 1.72 28.83
CA PRO A 605 41.76 2.69 27.75
C PRO A 605 42.95 2.30 26.85
N VAL A 606 42.86 2.63 25.56
CA VAL A 606 43.89 2.31 24.53
C VAL A 606 45.13 3.21 24.63
N ASP A 607 45.32 3.97 25.72
CA ASP A 607 46.48 4.85 25.85
C ASP A 607 46.80 5.11 27.33
N SER A 608 47.65 4.26 27.92
CA SER A 608 48.42 4.56 29.14
C SER A 608 49.42 3.43 29.36
N ASP A 609 50.65 3.61 28.86
CA ASP A 609 51.82 2.92 29.38
C ASP A 609 52.05 3.41 30.82
N ASP A 610 51.84 2.53 31.80
CA ASP A 610 52.57 2.58 33.06
C ASP A 610 52.50 1.20 33.74
N GLU A 611 53.68 0.60 33.86
CA GLU A 611 53.96 -0.62 34.60
C GLU A 611 53.75 -0.42 36.12
N ASP A 612 53.61 -1.55 36.82
CA ASP A 612 53.59 -1.69 38.28
C ASP A 612 52.33 -1.25 39.05
N GLN A 613 51.37 -2.18 39.16
CA GLN A 613 50.81 -2.55 40.46
C GLN A 613 50.09 -3.90 40.44
N ARG A 614 50.44 -4.73 41.44
CA ARG A 614 49.95 -6.11 41.66
C ARG A 614 48.42 -6.20 41.62
N LEU A 615 47.92 -7.02 40.69
CA LEU A 615 46.54 -7.48 40.61
C LEU A 615 46.08 -8.10 41.95
N PRO A 616 45.05 -7.58 42.63
CA PRO A 616 44.27 -8.39 43.55
C PRO A 616 43.38 -9.33 42.72
N GLU A 617 43.40 -10.62 43.05
CA GLU A 617 42.50 -11.61 42.43
C GLU A 617 41.04 -11.12 42.48
N PRO A 618 40.27 -11.31 41.39
CA PRO A 618 38.89 -10.85 41.33
C PRO A 618 38.05 -11.59 42.36
N LYS A 619 37.58 -10.84 43.36
CA LYS A 619 36.62 -11.30 44.37
C LYS A 619 35.40 -11.88 43.68
N ASN A 620 35.04 -13.10 44.09
CA ASN A 620 33.83 -13.87 43.78
C ASN A 620 32.52 -13.02 43.73
N PHE A 621 32.21 -12.36 42.61
CA PHE A 621 30.90 -11.72 42.36
C PHE A 621 29.91 -12.61 41.58
N GLY A 622 30.26 -13.87 41.29
CA GLY A 622 29.53 -14.73 40.35
C GLY A 622 28.62 -15.84 40.93
N LYS A 623 28.15 -15.76 42.17
CA LYS A 623 27.39 -16.87 42.81
C LYS A 623 25.91 -16.61 43.14
N ALA A 624 25.29 -15.52 42.71
CA ALA A 624 23.83 -15.41 42.80
C ALA A 624 23.20 -16.29 41.70
N GLN A 625 22.42 -17.31 42.06
CA GLN A 625 21.71 -18.19 41.11
C GLN A 625 20.54 -17.44 40.45
N LEU A 626 20.12 -17.80 39.23
CA LEU A 626 18.94 -17.19 38.60
C LEU A 626 17.70 -17.56 39.42
N THR A 627 16.82 -16.59 39.69
CA THR A 627 15.58 -16.80 40.46
C THR A 627 14.40 -17.24 39.61
N ASN A 628 14.62 -17.53 38.33
CA ASN A 628 13.57 -17.89 37.39
C ASN A 628 13.08 -19.33 37.57
N ARG A 629 11.76 -19.49 37.53
CA ARG A 629 11.11 -20.80 37.50
C ARG A 629 11.01 -21.30 36.06
N ALA A 630 11.04 -22.62 35.90
CA ALA A 630 10.82 -23.22 34.59
C ALA A 630 9.40 -22.96 34.11
N PHE A 631 9.16 -22.85 32.81
CA PHE A 631 7.82 -22.66 32.27
C PHE A 631 7.59 -23.56 31.05
N PRO A 632 6.34 -23.97 30.79
CA PRO A 632 5.99 -24.67 29.57
C PRO A 632 5.85 -23.68 28.41
N CYS A 633 6.37 -24.03 27.23
CA CYS A 633 6.16 -23.27 26.00
C CYS A 633 6.12 -24.16 24.75
N CYS A 634 5.69 -23.60 23.61
CA CYS A 634 5.86 -24.25 22.32
C CYS A 634 6.99 -23.58 21.52
N VAL A 635 7.75 -24.39 20.79
CA VAL A 635 8.83 -23.98 19.92
C VAL A 635 8.57 -24.55 18.52
N LYS A 636 8.49 -23.68 17.51
CA LYS A 636 8.39 -24.07 16.09
C LYS A 636 9.79 -24.02 15.46
N GLN A 637 10.18 -25.07 14.76
CA GLN A 637 11.40 -25.10 13.95
C GLN A 637 11.06 -24.67 12.53
N TYR A 638 11.90 -23.85 11.92
CA TYR A 638 11.75 -23.43 10.52
C TYR A 638 13.12 -23.17 9.87
N GLY A 639 13.14 -22.91 8.56
CA GLY A 639 14.35 -22.62 7.79
C GLY A 639 14.31 -21.24 7.16
N ILE A 640 15.43 -20.53 7.20
CA ILE A 640 15.66 -19.28 6.45
C ILE A 640 16.82 -19.45 5.47
N LYS A 641 16.84 -18.67 4.40
CA LYS A 641 17.96 -18.62 3.46
C LYS A 641 18.93 -17.53 3.88
N VAL A 642 20.20 -17.86 4.05
CA VAL A 642 21.28 -16.92 4.35
C VAL A 642 22.35 -16.94 3.27
N ALA A 643 23.04 -15.82 3.08
CA ALA A 643 24.17 -15.74 2.17
C ALA A 643 25.27 -16.74 2.60
N GLU A 644 25.81 -17.47 1.63
CA GLU A 644 26.86 -18.45 1.84
C GLU A 644 27.92 -18.28 0.74
N PRO A 645 29.07 -17.65 1.04
CA PRO A 645 30.12 -17.42 0.04
C PRO A 645 30.81 -18.73 -0.39
N GLU A 646 30.79 -19.76 0.46
CA GLU A 646 31.45 -21.03 0.20
C GLU A 646 30.53 -22.00 -0.59
N PRO A 647 30.83 -22.33 -1.86
CA PRO A 647 29.92 -23.12 -2.69
C PRO A 647 29.65 -24.53 -2.15
N SER A 648 30.60 -25.11 -1.40
CA SER A 648 30.44 -26.44 -0.80
C SER A 648 29.42 -26.47 0.35
N GLN A 649 29.02 -25.31 0.90
CA GLN A 649 28.03 -25.17 1.96
C GLN A 649 26.69 -24.58 1.46
N ALA A 650 26.63 -24.16 0.19
CA ALA A 650 25.49 -23.50 -0.42
C ALA A 650 24.36 -24.50 -0.80
N ASN A 651 23.66 -25.01 0.21
CA ASN A 651 22.60 -26.01 0.06
C ASN A 651 21.18 -25.43 -0.18
N ALA A 652 21.06 -24.12 -0.44
CA ALA A 652 19.80 -23.43 -0.69
C ALA A 652 19.75 -22.66 -2.02
N GLY A 653 20.62 -23.04 -2.98
CA GLY A 653 20.80 -22.38 -4.28
C GLY A 653 22.12 -21.60 -4.35
N ASN A 654 22.41 -20.98 -5.50
CA ASN A 654 23.66 -20.25 -5.74
C ASN A 654 23.93 -19.22 -4.63
N GLY A 655 25.05 -19.40 -3.92
CA GLY A 655 25.51 -18.50 -2.87
C GLY A 655 24.60 -18.42 -1.64
N LYS A 656 23.74 -19.43 -1.40
CA LYS A 656 22.79 -19.46 -0.28
C LYS A 656 22.80 -20.77 0.47
N ARG A 657 22.66 -20.71 1.79
CA ARG A 657 22.52 -21.84 2.71
C ARG A 657 21.21 -21.75 3.48
N TRP A 658 20.63 -22.91 3.80
CA TRP A 658 19.54 -23.01 4.76
C TRP A 658 20.09 -22.91 6.18
N GLN A 659 19.59 -21.94 6.95
CA GLN A 659 19.83 -21.84 8.38
C GLN A 659 18.57 -22.29 9.13
N ARG A 660 18.75 -23.28 10.01
CA ARG A 660 17.72 -23.72 10.94
C ARG A 660 17.50 -22.65 12.00
N MET A 661 16.25 -22.25 12.17
CA MET A 661 15.79 -21.26 13.13
C MET A 661 14.68 -21.84 14.00
N PHE A 662 14.44 -21.20 15.13
CA PHE A 662 13.41 -21.59 16.09
C PHE A 662 12.63 -20.36 16.54
N GLN A 663 11.34 -20.52 16.79
CA GLN A 663 10.47 -19.43 17.22
C GLN A 663 9.55 -19.91 18.36
N LEU A 664 9.35 -19.05 19.33
CA LEU A 664 8.39 -19.24 20.41
C LEU A 664 6.97 -19.04 19.86
N PHE A 665 6.01 -19.87 20.27
CA PHE A 665 4.60 -19.62 20.01
C PHE A 665 3.72 -20.20 21.13
N GLY A 666 2.46 -19.79 21.19
CA GLY A 666 1.45 -20.40 22.07
C GLY A 666 1.75 -20.28 23.57
N ALA A 667 2.61 -19.34 23.99
CA ALA A 667 2.92 -19.09 25.40
C ALA A 667 2.26 -17.79 25.85
N ARG A 668 1.68 -17.77 27.07
CA ARG A 668 0.97 -16.61 27.62
C ARG A 668 1.26 -16.41 29.11
N ILE A 669 1.62 -15.19 29.49
CA ILE A 669 1.69 -14.78 30.90
C ILE A 669 0.28 -14.41 31.37
N VAL A 670 -0.27 -15.16 32.32
CA VAL A 670 -1.57 -14.86 32.93
C VAL A 670 -1.39 -13.83 34.05
N GLY A 671 -2.33 -12.88 34.15
CA GLY A 671 -2.42 -11.98 35.30
C GLY A 671 -2.86 -12.73 36.56
N GLU A 672 -2.66 -12.11 37.72
CA GLU A 672 -3.25 -12.59 38.98
C GLU A 672 -4.79 -12.60 38.92
#